data_AF-A0A2K6LP14-F1
#
_entry.id   AF-A0A2K6LP14-F1
#
_cell.length_a   1.000
_cell.length_b   1.000
_cell.length_c   1.000
_cell.angle_alpha   90.00
_cell.angle_beta   90.00
_cell.angle_gamma   90.00
#
_symmetry.space_group_name_H-M   'P 1'
#
loop_
_entity.id
_entity.type
_entity.pdbx_description
1 polymer ?
#
loop_
_entity_poly.entity_id
_entity_poly.type
_entity_poly.pdbx_seq_one_letter_code
_entity_poly.pdbx_strand_id
1 'polypeptide(L)'
;MKTPKLFYRSSNLQYFKRLIQIPQLPENPPNFLRASALSEHISPVVVIPAETSSPDSEPVLEKDDLMDMDASQQSLFDNKFDDIFGSSFSSDPFNFNSQNGVNKDEKDHLIERLYREISGLKAQLENMKMESQRVVLQLKGRISELEAELAEQQHLRQQAADDCEFLRAELDELRRQREDTEKAQRSLSEIERKAQANEQRYSKLKEKYSELVQNHADLLRKNAEVTKQVSVARQAQVDLEREKKQLEDSLERISDQGQWKTQEQLEVLESLKQELATSRRELQVLQDSLETSAQSEANRAAQIAELEKERDSLVSGAAHRDEELSALRKELQDTQLKLASTEESMCQLAKDQRKMLLVGSRKAAEQVIQDTLNQLEEAPLISCAGSADHLLSTVMSISSCIEQLEKSWSQYLACPEDISGLLHSTTLLARLTSDAISHGASTSLRAPPEPADSLTEACKQYGRETLAYLASLEEEGTLENADSTAMRNCLSKIKAIGEELLPRGLDIKQEELGDLVDKEMAATSAAIETATARIEEMLSKSRAGDTGVKLEVNERILGCCTSLMQAIQVLIVASKDLQREIVESGRGTASPKEFYAKNSRWTEGLISASKAVGWGATVMVDAADLVVQGRGKFEELMVCSHEIAASTAQLVAASKVKADKDSPNLAQLQQASRGVNQATAGVVASTISGKSQIEETDNMDFSSMTLTQIKRQEMDSQVRVLELENELQKERQKLGELRKKHYELAGVAEGWEEGTEASPPTLQEAVTEKE
;
A
#
# COMPACT_ATOMS: atom_id res chain seq x y z
N MET A 1 5.08 -24.21 11.82
CA MET A 1 4.13 -24.26 12.96
C MET A 1 4.84 -24.08 14.31
N LYS A 2 5.04 -22.84 14.81
CA LYS A 2 5.55 -22.61 16.19
C LYS A 2 4.88 -21.43 16.93
N THR A 3 4.28 -20.47 16.22
CA THR A 3 3.64 -19.26 16.77
C THR A 3 2.47 -19.48 17.74
N PRO A 4 1.44 -20.31 17.49
CA PRO A 4 0.27 -20.38 18.38
C PRO A 4 0.60 -20.98 19.76
N LYS A 5 1.60 -21.87 19.86
CA LYS A 5 2.06 -22.41 21.14
C LYS A 5 2.79 -21.39 22.02
N LEU A 6 3.25 -20.27 21.45
CA LEU A 6 3.87 -19.18 22.21
C LEU A 6 2.78 -18.25 22.77
N PHE A 7 1.82 -17.84 21.93
CA PHE A 7 0.64 -17.05 22.31
C PHE A 7 -0.12 -17.64 23.52
N TYR A 8 -0.45 -18.94 23.47
CA TYR A 8 -1.12 -19.63 24.58
C TYR A 8 -0.26 -19.81 25.84
N ARG A 9 1.08 -19.73 25.74
CA ARG A 9 1.98 -19.79 26.91
C ARG A 9 2.10 -18.43 27.61
N SER A 10 2.15 -17.34 26.85
CA SER A 10 2.20 -15.97 27.40
C SER A 10 0.95 -15.62 28.22
N SER A 11 -0.21 -16.15 27.82
CA SER A 11 -1.52 -15.90 28.46
C SER A 11 -1.59 -16.25 29.96
N ASN A 12 -0.79 -17.21 30.45
CA ASN A 12 -0.92 -17.77 31.81
C ASN A 12 0.06 -17.21 32.87
N LEU A 13 0.84 -16.16 32.56
CA LEU A 13 1.75 -15.53 33.54
C LEU A 13 0.99 -14.53 34.43
N GLN A 14 0.43 -14.99 35.55
CA GLN A 14 -0.45 -14.17 36.41
C GLN A 14 0.21 -12.94 37.08
N TYR A 15 1.53 -12.78 37.06
CA TYR A 15 2.22 -11.83 37.93
C TYR A 15 2.23 -10.35 37.49
N PHE A 16 1.70 -10.01 36.31
CA PHE A 16 1.65 -8.61 35.82
C PHE A 16 0.28 -7.93 35.93
N LYS A 17 -0.76 -8.64 36.41
CA LYS A 17 -2.16 -8.19 36.42
C LYS A 17 -2.52 -7.08 37.43
N ARG A 18 -1.50 -6.38 37.97
CA ARG A 18 -1.64 -5.31 38.99
C ARG A 18 -0.72 -4.09 38.78
N LEU A 19 0.05 -4.00 37.69
CA LEU A 19 0.84 -2.80 37.36
C LEU A 19 0.36 -2.05 36.11
N ILE A 20 -0.23 -2.74 35.13
CA ILE A 20 -0.85 -2.12 33.94
C ILE A 20 -2.17 -2.85 33.67
N GLN A 21 -3.25 -2.08 33.48
CA GLN A 21 -4.57 -2.61 33.15
C GLN A 21 -4.81 -2.49 31.64
N ILE A 22 -4.72 -3.61 30.92
CA ILE A 22 -4.99 -3.70 29.49
C ILE A 22 -6.50 -3.98 29.30
N PRO A 23 -7.26 -3.16 28.54
CA PRO A 23 -8.64 -3.47 28.19
C PRO A 23 -8.75 -4.71 27.29
N GLN A 24 -9.94 -5.30 27.23
CA GLN A 24 -10.22 -6.36 26.26
C GLN A 24 -10.69 -5.73 24.94
N LEU A 25 -10.36 -6.38 23.82
CA LEU A 25 -10.87 -6.00 22.51
C LEU A 25 -12.36 -6.36 22.39
N PRO A 26 -13.17 -5.59 21.63
CA PRO A 26 -14.55 -5.96 21.31
C PRO A 26 -14.65 -7.31 20.60
N GLU A 27 -15.79 -8.00 20.76
CA GLU A 27 -16.02 -9.35 20.20
C GLU A 27 -16.18 -9.36 18.66
N ASN A 28 -16.41 -8.21 18.03
CA ASN A 28 -16.60 -8.08 16.58
C ASN A 28 -15.52 -7.18 15.94
N PRO A 29 -15.05 -7.51 14.72
CA PRO A 29 -14.10 -6.68 13.99
C PRO A 29 -14.75 -5.37 13.49
N PRO A 30 -13.98 -4.27 13.32
CA PRO A 30 -14.51 -3.01 12.80
C PRO A 30 -15.09 -3.14 11.39
N ASN A 31 -16.23 -2.49 11.14
CA ASN A 31 -16.78 -2.37 9.79
C ASN A 31 -16.14 -1.18 9.05
N PHE A 32 -15.16 -1.47 8.20
CA PHE A 32 -14.38 -0.47 7.45
C PHE A 32 -15.20 0.41 6.49
N LEU A 33 -16.46 0.08 6.21
CA LEU A 33 -17.37 0.93 5.43
C LEU A 33 -18.04 2.04 6.25
N ARG A 34 -17.89 2.04 7.58
CA ARG A 34 -18.50 3.01 8.51
C ARG A 34 -17.43 3.72 9.34
N ALA A 35 -17.09 4.96 8.96
CA ALA A 35 -16.10 5.77 9.68
C ALA A 35 -16.43 5.93 11.19
N SER A 36 -17.71 6.05 11.55
CA SER A 36 -18.14 6.13 12.95
C SER A 36 -17.97 4.84 13.78
N ALA A 37 -17.63 3.70 13.15
CA ALA A 37 -17.23 2.48 13.87
C ALA A 37 -15.74 2.50 14.27
N LEU A 38 -14.95 3.49 13.80
CA LEU A 38 -13.57 3.71 14.25
C LEU A 38 -13.53 4.60 15.51
N SER A 39 -14.47 5.52 15.66
CA SER A 39 -14.61 6.38 16.85
C SER A 39 -15.15 5.67 18.10
N GLU A 40 -15.80 4.51 17.93
CA GLU A 40 -16.18 3.64 19.06
C GLU A 40 -14.97 2.92 19.68
N HIS A 41 -13.78 2.98 19.05
CA HIS A 41 -12.55 2.34 19.54
C HIS A 41 -11.80 3.20 20.57
N ILE A 42 -12.24 3.13 21.83
CA ILE A 42 -11.59 3.83 22.95
C ILE A 42 -10.21 3.23 23.26
N SER A 43 -9.14 3.95 22.94
CA SER A 43 -7.78 3.59 23.37
C SER A 43 -7.56 3.89 24.86
N PRO A 44 -6.94 2.98 25.65
CA PRO A 44 -6.69 3.21 27.08
C PRO A 44 -5.62 4.27 27.32
N VAL A 45 -5.99 5.34 28.02
CA VAL A 45 -5.07 6.38 28.52
C VAL A 45 -4.96 6.29 30.04
N VAL A 46 -3.73 6.27 30.56
CA VAL A 46 -3.45 6.35 32.00
C VAL A 46 -3.32 7.82 32.39
N VAL A 47 -4.13 8.28 33.35
CA VAL A 47 -4.17 9.67 33.81
C VAL A 47 -3.53 9.79 35.20
N ILE A 48 -2.67 10.79 35.38
CA ILE A 48 -2.08 11.18 36.67
C ILE A 48 -2.42 12.66 36.91
N PRO A 49 -3.23 13.00 37.94
CA PRO A 49 -3.65 14.39 38.21
C PRO A 49 -2.91 15.03 39.39
N ALA A 50 -2.42 16.27 39.21
CA ALA A 50 -1.94 17.25 40.21
C ALA A 50 -1.41 18.51 39.50
N GLU A 51 -1.42 19.74 40.03
CA GLU A 51 -2.29 20.39 41.03
C GLU A 51 -2.15 21.93 40.88
N THR A 52 -2.77 22.74 41.74
CA THR A 52 -2.93 24.21 41.57
C THR A 52 -1.79 25.09 42.11
N SER A 53 -1.57 26.26 41.50
CA SER A 53 -0.86 27.41 42.13
C SER A 53 -1.31 28.78 41.57
N SER A 54 -1.11 29.84 42.36
CA SER A 54 -1.56 31.23 42.14
C SER A 54 -0.80 32.19 43.11
N PRO A 55 -0.98 33.53 43.11
CA PRO A 55 -1.50 34.50 42.13
C PRO A 55 -0.50 35.68 41.89
N ASP A 56 -1.03 36.89 41.61
CA ASP A 56 -0.44 38.25 41.75
C ASP A 56 0.64 38.75 40.78
N SER A 57 0.28 39.72 39.92
CA SER A 57 0.71 41.13 40.08
C SER A 57 0.04 42.09 39.07
N GLU A 58 -0.48 43.21 39.57
CA GLU A 58 -1.01 44.41 38.88
C GLU A 58 -0.41 45.65 39.63
N PRO A 59 -0.60 46.93 39.23
CA PRO A 59 -1.01 47.54 37.96
C PRO A 59 -0.07 48.71 37.53
N VAL A 60 -0.47 49.51 36.51
CA VAL A 60 -0.27 50.99 36.31
C VAL A 60 -0.67 51.29 34.83
N LEU A 61 -1.70 52.08 34.47
CA LEU A 61 -2.08 53.48 34.75
C LEU A 61 -1.36 54.57 33.91
N GLU A 62 -2.01 54.97 32.80
CA GLU A 62 -2.02 56.29 32.10
C GLU A 62 -2.73 56.03 30.75
N LYS A 63 -3.85 56.63 30.30
CA LYS A 63 -4.63 57.86 30.61
C LYS A 63 -4.08 59.15 30.00
N ASP A 64 -4.69 59.60 28.90
CA ASP A 64 -5.15 61.00 28.76
C ASP A 64 -6.32 61.16 27.75
N ASP A 65 -7.00 62.31 27.78
CA ASP A 65 -8.22 62.65 27.00
C ASP A 65 -7.94 63.55 25.76
N LEU A 66 -8.93 63.78 24.86
CA LEU A 66 -9.40 65.11 24.37
C LEU A 66 -10.12 65.17 22.98
N MET A 67 -11.45 65.31 23.02
CA MET A 67 -12.32 66.36 22.38
C MET A 67 -12.11 66.92 20.93
N ASP A 68 -13.15 66.66 20.10
CA ASP A 68 -14.06 67.63 19.42
C ASP A 68 -13.82 68.41 18.09
N MET A 69 -14.98 68.60 17.39
CA MET A 69 -15.45 69.63 16.42
C MET A 69 -14.91 69.77 14.96
N ASP A 70 -15.77 69.33 14.01
CA ASP A 70 -16.45 70.02 12.86
C ASP A 70 -15.88 71.29 12.15
N ALA A 71 -16.40 71.53 10.91
CA ALA A 71 -16.64 72.82 10.22
C ALA A 71 -15.89 73.22 8.90
N SER A 72 -16.23 72.54 7.79
CA SER A 72 -16.66 73.17 6.49
C SER A 72 -15.73 73.95 5.49
N GLN A 73 -16.14 73.87 4.20
CA GLN A 73 -16.12 74.89 3.11
C GLN A 73 -15.01 75.00 2.01
N GLN A 74 -15.47 75.48 0.81
CA GLN A 74 -14.76 76.10 -0.35
C GLN A 74 -13.97 75.20 -1.37
N SER A 75 -13.81 75.50 -2.68
CA SER A 75 -14.44 76.48 -3.64
C SER A 75 -13.96 76.30 -5.14
N LEU A 76 -14.37 77.22 -6.07
CA LEU A 76 -13.86 77.50 -7.46
C LEU A 76 -14.31 76.55 -8.63
N PHE A 77 -14.37 76.85 -9.95
CA PHE A 77 -14.48 78.02 -10.90
C PHE A 77 -14.50 77.46 -12.38
N ASP A 78 -14.72 78.14 -13.54
CA ASP A 78 -15.36 79.40 -14.03
C ASP A 78 -15.31 79.43 -15.62
N ASN A 79 -16.05 80.34 -16.31
CA ASN A 79 -16.05 80.76 -17.76
C ASN A 79 -17.17 80.19 -18.67
N LYS A 80 -17.99 80.95 -19.45
CA LYS A 80 -17.86 82.15 -20.35
C LYS A 80 -17.36 81.79 -21.77
N PHE A 81 -17.82 82.37 -22.90
CA PHE A 81 -18.78 83.48 -23.21
C PHE A 81 -19.76 83.05 -24.37
N ASP A 82 -20.38 83.78 -25.32
CA ASP A 82 -20.42 85.17 -25.87
C ASP A 82 -21.77 85.38 -26.64
N ASP A 83 -22.13 86.57 -27.22
CA ASP A 83 -23.50 86.87 -27.77
C ASP A 83 -23.62 87.97 -28.89
N ILE A 84 -24.85 88.19 -29.43
CA ILE A 84 -25.45 89.36 -30.15
C ILE A 84 -25.27 89.53 -31.69
N PHE A 85 -26.40 89.71 -32.43
CA PHE A 85 -26.64 90.88 -33.34
C PHE A 85 -28.07 91.01 -33.96
N GLY A 86 -28.62 92.24 -33.92
CA GLY A 86 -29.69 92.79 -34.79
C GLY A 86 -31.15 92.36 -34.53
N SER A 87 -32.21 92.93 -35.16
CA SER A 87 -32.43 94.25 -35.83
C SER A 87 -33.94 94.44 -36.15
N SER A 88 -34.42 95.59 -36.69
CA SER A 88 -35.87 95.81 -36.98
C SER A 88 -36.23 96.84 -38.08
N PHE A 89 -37.47 96.75 -38.61
CA PHE A 89 -38.36 97.78 -39.24
C PHE A 89 -38.72 97.78 -40.77
N SER A 90 -39.97 98.27 -41.00
CA SER A 90 -40.59 99.00 -42.15
C SER A 90 -41.25 98.33 -43.40
N SER A 91 -42.59 98.47 -43.47
CA SER A 91 -43.48 98.94 -44.59
C SER A 91 -43.65 98.22 -45.96
N ASP A 92 -44.88 97.68 -46.19
CA ASP A 92 -45.93 98.11 -47.18
C ASP A 92 -45.63 98.28 -48.71
N PRO A 93 -46.64 98.39 -49.62
CA PRO A 93 -47.86 97.60 -49.87
C PRO A 93 -47.98 97.10 -51.34
N PHE A 94 -48.95 96.23 -51.67
CA PHE A 94 -49.56 96.21 -53.02
C PHE A 94 -51.01 95.68 -53.05
N ASN A 95 -51.82 96.21 -53.98
CA ASN A 95 -53.26 95.98 -54.11
C ASN A 95 -53.61 95.75 -55.60
N PHE A 96 -54.53 94.81 -55.91
CA PHE A 96 -55.09 94.63 -57.25
C PHE A 96 -56.61 94.44 -57.20
N ASN A 97 -57.30 94.98 -58.21
CA ASN A 97 -58.69 95.41 -58.06
C ASN A 97 -59.66 94.72 -59.06
N SER A 98 -60.91 94.50 -58.61
CA SER A 98 -62.14 94.32 -59.41
C SER A 98 -62.22 93.18 -60.44
N GLN A 99 -63.21 92.29 -60.26
CA GLN A 99 -64.38 92.14 -61.16
C GLN A 99 -65.30 90.95 -60.76
N ASN A 100 -66.46 91.23 -60.15
CA ASN A 100 -67.77 90.65 -60.52
C ASN A 100 -68.88 91.00 -59.51
N GLY A 101 -70.02 91.48 -60.02
CA GLY A 101 -71.13 92.02 -59.22
C GLY A 101 -71.99 90.97 -58.52
N VAL A 102 -71.96 91.01 -57.19
CA VAL A 102 -73.03 90.62 -56.23
C VAL A 102 -72.80 91.56 -55.04
N ASN A 103 -73.83 91.96 -54.29
CA ASN A 103 -73.64 92.90 -53.17
C ASN A 103 -72.60 92.36 -52.18
N LYS A 104 -71.74 93.25 -51.70
CA LYS A 104 -70.63 92.89 -50.82
C LYS A 104 -71.13 92.20 -49.57
N ASP A 105 -72.14 92.77 -48.92
CA ASP A 105 -72.64 92.29 -47.63
C ASP A 105 -73.34 90.92 -47.76
N GLU A 106 -74.00 90.64 -48.88
CA GLU A 106 -74.59 89.33 -49.18
C GLU A 106 -73.53 88.24 -49.41
N LYS A 107 -72.46 88.59 -50.14
CA LYS A 107 -71.27 87.73 -50.29
C LYS A 107 -70.61 87.48 -48.95
N ASP A 108 -70.31 88.53 -48.19
CA ASP A 108 -69.59 88.44 -46.92
C ASP A 108 -70.42 87.66 -45.88
N HIS A 109 -71.75 87.82 -45.83
CA HIS A 109 -72.63 87.01 -44.98
C HIS A 109 -72.73 85.53 -45.41
N LEU A 110 -72.72 85.23 -46.72
CA LEU A 110 -72.69 83.84 -47.21
C LEU A 110 -71.32 83.20 -46.92
N ILE A 111 -70.24 83.96 -47.11
CA ILE A 111 -68.86 83.56 -46.81
C ILE A 111 -68.70 83.31 -45.31
N GLU A 112 -69.22 84.16 -44.43
CA GLU A 112 -69.24 83.92 -42.98
C GLU A 112 -70.04 82.67 -42.60
N ARG A 113 -71.19 82.42 -43.23
CA ARG A 113 -72.00 81.21 -42.98
C ARG A 113 -71.22 79.97 -43.37
N LEU A 114 -70.64 79.97 -44.58
CA LEU A 114 -69.82 78.87 -45.08
C LEU A 114 -68.54 78.68 -44.25
N TYR A 115 -67.89 79.75 -43.78
CA TYR A 115 -66.74 79.62 -42.87
C TYR A 115 -67.14 79.03 -41.51
N ARG A 116 -68.29 79.41 -40.94
CA ARG A 116 -68.80 78.79 -39.71
C ARG A 116 -69.17 77.32 -39.91
N GLU A 117 -69.80 76.97 -41.04
CA GLU A 117 -70.16 75.60 -41.39
C GLU A 117 -68.92 74.73 -41.66
N ILE A 118 -67.95 75.22 -42.45
CA ILE A 118 -66.65 74.59 -42.66
C ILE A 118 -65.88 74.42 -41.34
N SER A 119 -65.94 75.39 -40.42
CA SER A 119 -65.31 75.29 -39.10
C SER A 119 -65.99 74.25 -38.23
N GLY A 120 -67.32 74.18 -38.23
CA GLY A 120 -68.10 73.15 -37.54
C GLY A 120 -67.84 71.75 -38.07
N LEU A 121 -67.82 71.58 -39.40
CA LEU A 121 -67.49 70.31 -40.06
C LEU A 121 -66.03 69.89 -39.80
N LYS A 122 -65.07 70.83 -39.80
CA LYS A 122 -63.69 70.56 -39.39
C LYS A 122 -63.60 70.11 -37.93
N ALA A 123 -64.32 70.75 -37.02
CA ALA A 123 -64.36 70.36 -35.61
C ALA A 123 -64.99 68.97 -35.41
N GLN A 124 -66.06 68.65 -36.14
CA GLN A 124 -66.68 67.31 -36.12
C GLN A 124 -65.73 66.24 -36.68
N LEU A 125 -65.04 66.53 -37.79
CA LEU A 125 -64.09 65.62 -38.42
C LEU A 125 -62.88 65.37 -37.51
N GLU A 126 -62.32 66.41 -36.89
CA GLU A 126 -61.23 66.28 -35.94
C GLU A 126 -61.66 65.54 -34.66
N ASN A 127 -62.88 65.75 -34.17
CA ASN A 127 -63.44 64.99 -33.04
C ASN A 127 -63.62 63.49 -33.38
N MET A 128 -64.12 63.17 -34.59
CA MET A 128 -64.22 61.78 -35.05
C MET A 128 -62.85 61.14 -35.30
N LYS A 129 -61.85 61.93 -35.72
CA LYS A 129 -60.46 61.51 -35.85
C LYS A 129 -59.82 61.22 -34.49
N MET A 130 -60.04 62.06 -33.47
CA MET A 130 -59.61 61.78 -32.10
C MET A 130 -60.28 60.54 -31.52
N GLU A 131 -61.59 60.36 -31.72
CA GLU A 131 -62.30 59.17 -31.23
C GLU A 131 -61.85 57.88 -31.95
N SER A 132 -61.63 57.94 -33.27
CA SER A 132 -61.02 56.85 -34.03
C SER A 132 -59.61 56.51 -33.54
N GLN A 133 -58.77 57.52 -33.26
CA GLN A 133 -57.45 57.33 -32.66
C GLN A 133 -57.55 56.71 -31.25
N ARG A 134 -58.53 57.11 -30.44
CA ARG A 134 -58.78 56.53 -29.11
C ARG A 134 -59.12 55.05 -29.20
N VAL A 135 -60.01 54.66 -30.12
CA VAL A 135 -60.35 53.25 -30.37
C VAL A 135 -59.15 52.46 -30.91
N VAL A 136 -58.37 53.03 -31.83
CA VAL A 136 -57.14 52.38 -32.35
C VAL A 136 -56.10 52.17 -31.24
N LEU A 137 -55.95 53.11 -30.31
CA LEU A 137 -55.07 52.95 -29.14
C LEU A 137 -55.57 51.86 -28.19
N GLN A 138 -56.89 51.80 -27.92
CA GLN A 138 -57.48 50.74 -27.10
C GLN A 138 -57.34 49.35 -27.73
N LEU A 139 -57.54 49.23 -29.05
CA LEU A 139 -57.35 47.97 -29.77
C LEU A 139 -55.88 47.55 -29.80
N LYS A 140 -54.94 48.49 -29.97
CA LYS A 140 -53.50 48.19 -29.84
C LYS A 140 -53.13 47.71 -28.44
N GLY A 141 -53.66 48.36 -27.40
CA GLY A 141 -53.50 47.90 -26.02
C GLY A 141 -53.95 46.45 -25.84
N ARG A 142 -55.17 46.11 -26.26
CA ARG A 142 -55.69 44.74 -26.12
C ARG A 142 -54.96 43.72 -27.00
N ILE A 143 -54.40 44.12 -28.15
CA ILE A 143 -53.52 43.26 -28.95
C ILE A 143 -52.25 42.94 -28.16
N SER A 144 -51.56 43.93 -27.59
CA SER A 144 -50.33 43.69 -26.81
C SER A 144 -50.58 42.96 -25.49
N GLU A 145 -51.75 43.11 -24.87
CA GLU A 145 -52.19 42.25 -23.77
C GLU A 145 -52.33 40.78 -24.23
N LEU A 146 -53.03 40.53 -25.34
CA LEU A 146 -53.20 39.18 -25.91
C LEU A 146 -51.88 38.55 -26.40
N GLU A 147 -50.94 39.36 -26.91
CA GLU A 147 -49.61 38.91 -27.30
C GLU A 147 -48.78 38.49 -26.06
N ALA A 148 -48.90 39.22 -24.94
CA ALA A 148 -48.29 38.84 -23.66
C ALA A 148 -48.94 37.60 -23.04
N GLU A 149 -50.27 37.54 -22.98
CA GLU A 149 -51.04 36.35 -22.54
C GLU A 149 -50.63 35.11 -23.35
N LEU A 150 -50.48 35.24 -24.67
CA LEU A 150 -50.06 34.14 -25.54
C LEU A 150 -48.60 33.71 -25.29
N ALA A 151 -47.68 34.64 -25.08
CA ALA A 151 -46.28 34.34 -24.77
C ALA A 151 -46.12 33.64 -23.42
N GLU A 152 -46.88 34.06 -22.40
CA GLU A 152 -46.92 33.40 -21.09
C GLU A 152 -47.46 31.97 -21.21
N GLN A 153 -48.56 31.75 -21.96
CA GLN A 153 -49.10 30.41 -22.21
C GLN A 153 -48.15 29.52 -23.01
N GLN A 154 -47.35 30.08 -23.92
CA GLN A 154 -46.29 29.33 -24.62
C GLN A 154 -45.14 28.94 -23.68
N HIS A 155 -44.70 29.84 -22.81
CA HIS A 155 -43.67 29.55 -21.80
C HIS A 155 -44.12 28.46 -20.83
N LEU A 156 -45.32 28.59 -20.24
CA LEU A 156 -45.90 27.60 -19.32
C LEU A 156 -46.07 26.23 -20.00
N ARG A 157 -46.43 26.21 -21.28
CA ARG A 157 -46.53 24.96 -22.06
C ARG A 157 -45.17 24.32 -22.33
N GLN A 158 -44.13 25.11 -22.60
CA GLN A 158 -42.77 24.60 -22.79
C GLN A 158 -42.24 24.02 -21.48
N GLN A 159 -42.33 24.77 -20.38
CA GLN A 159 -41.94 24.32 -19.05
C GLN A 159 -42.63 23.01 -18.67
N ALA A 160 -43.94 22.89 -18.87
CA ALA A 160 -44.68 21.66 -18.60
C ALA A 160 -44.29 20.48 -19.54
N ALA A 161 -43.71 20.74 -20.71
CA ALA A 161 -43.15 19.71 -21.58
C ALA A 161 -41.76 19.27 -21.09
N ASP A 162 -40.90 20.22 -20.71
CA ASP A 162 -39.57 19.98 -20.14
C ASP A 162 -39.68 19.17 -18.83
N ASP A 163 -40.60 19.55 -17.93
CA ASP A 163 -40.96 18.81 -16.72
C ASP A 163 -41.42 17.37 -17.03
N CYS A 164 -42.18 17.18 -18.11
CA CYS A 164 -42.64 15.85 -18.54
C CYS A 164 -41.52 14.98 -19.15
N GLU A 165 -40.49 15.59 -19.74
CA GLU A 165 -39.32 14.85 -20.23
C GLU A 165 -38.35 14.52 -19.09
N PHE A 166 -38.16 15.44 -18.13
CA PHE A 166 -37.43 15.18 -16.89
C PHE A 166 -38.04 14.00 -16.11
N LEU A 167 -39.35 14.01 -15.86
CA LEU A 167 -40.04 12.93 -15.15
C LEU A 167 -40.01 11.59 -15.88
N ARG A 168 -39.87 11.57 -17.23
CA ARG A 168 -39.63 10.33 -17.98
C ARG A 168 -38.22 9.81 -17.77
N ALA A 169 -37.21 10.68 -17.85
CA ALA A 169 -35.82 10.30 -17.62
C ALA A 169 -35.61 9.75 -16.20
N GLU A 170 -36.23 10.39 -15.19
CA GLU A 170 -36.22 9.90 -13.80
C GLU A 170 -36.92 8.53 -13.68
N LEU A 171 -38.07 8.33 -14.32
CA LEU A 171 -38.77 7.04 -14.33
C LEU A 171 -37.98 5.91 -15.01
N ASP A 172 -37.26 6.21 -16.09
CA ASP A 172 -36.45 5.21 -16.81
C ASP A 172 -35.13 4.88 -16.08
N GLU A 173 -34.50 5.84 -15.40
CA GLU A 173 -33.37 5.55 -14.51
C GLU A 173 -33.82 4.77 -13.25
N LEU A 174 -34.98 5.10 -12.65
CA LEU A 174 -35.56 4.30 -11.57
C LEU A 174 -35.89 2.87 -12.02
N ARG A 175 -36.30 2.65 -13.28
CA ARG A 175 -36.44 1.30 -13.86
C ARG A 175 -35.09 0.61 -13.98
N ARG A 176 -34.05 1.31 -14.47
CA ARG A 176 -32.68 0.78 -14.60
C ARG A 176 -32.13 0.33 -13.24
N GLN A 177 -32.30 1.14 -12.20
CA GLN A 177 -31.92 0.83 -10.82
C GLN A 177 -32.72 -0.35 -10.25
N ARG A 178 -34.02 -0.44 -10.55
CA ARG A 178 -34.87 -1.58 -10.17
C ARG A 178 -34.40 -2.88 -10.82
N GLU A 179 -34.00 -2.86 -12.09
CA GLU A 179 -33.44 -4.04 -12.75
C GLU A 179 -32.07 -4.44 -12.19
N ASP A 180 -31.18 -3.48 -11.94
CA ASP A 180 -29.84 -3.76 -11.41
C ASP A 180 -29.88 -4.26 -9.96
N THR A 181 -30.81 -3.76 -9.15
CA THR A 181 -31.07 -4.31 -7.80
C THR A 181 -31.68 -5.72 -7.85
N GLU A 182 -32.59 -6.03 -8.78
CA GLU A 182 -33.04 -7.41 -8.98
C GLU A 182 -31.89 -8.34 -9.47
N LYS A 183 -30.97 -7.86 -10.32
CA LYS A 183 -29.77 -8.61 -10.75
C LYS A 183 -28.86 -8.89 -9.54
N ALA A 184 -28.62 -7.89 -8.69
CA ALA A 184 -27.84 -8.03 -7.47
C ALA A 184 -28.50 -8.99 -6.45
N GLN A 185 -29.83 -8.96 -6.30
CA GLN A 185 -30.54 -9.89 -5.42
C GLN A 185 -30.41 -11.33 -5.91
N ARG A 186 -30.49 -11.57 -7.23
CA ARG A 186 -30.27 -12.90 -7.84
C ARG A 186 -28.84 -13.41 -7.60
N SER A 187 -27.82 -12.56 -7.75
CA SER A 187 -26.42 -12.98 -7.53
C SER A 187 -26.13 -13.24 -6.05
N LEU A 188 -26.66 -12.44 -5.12
CA LEU A 188 -26.60 -12.69 -3.68
C LEU A 188 -27.21 -14.05 -3.32
N SER A 189 -28.42 -14.36 -3.79
CA SER A 189 -29.06 -15.67 -3.55
C SER A 189 -28.23 -16.84 -4.09
N GLU A 190 -27.50 -16.65 -5.19
CA GLU A 190 -26.62 -17.66 -5.77
C GLU A 190 -25.32 -17.84 -4.97
N ILE A 191 -24.80 -16.76 -4.37
CA ILE A 191 -23.66 -16.76 -3.46
C ILE A 191 -24.02 -17.42 -2.12
N GLU A 192 -25.19 -17.11 -1.54
CA GLU A 192 -25.69 -17.78 -0.32
C GLU A 192 -25.83 -19.29 -0.51
N ARG A 193 -26.41 -19.71 -1.64
CA ARG A 193 -26.52 -21.13 -2.02
C ARG A 193 -25.14 -21.80 -2.15
N LYS A 194 -24.15 -21.10 -2.71
CA LYS A 194 -22.75 -21.57 -2.78
C LYS A 194 -22.10 -21.64 -1.39
N ALA A 195 -22.38 -20.69 -0.50
CA ALA A 195 -21.88 -20.67 0.87
C ALA A 195 -22.45 -21.83 1.70
N GLN A 196 -23.77 -22.04 1.70
CA GLN A 196 -24.43 -23.19 2.37
C GLN A 196 -23.88 -24.53 1.86
N ALA A 197 -23.70 -24.68 0.55
CA ALA A 197 -23.10 -25.89 -0.04
C ALA A 197 -21.65 -26.11 0.42
N ASN A 198 -20.90 -25.04 0.71
CA ASN A 198 -19.54 -25.12 1.23
C ASN A 198 -19.53 -25.45 2.74
N GLU A 199 -20.43 -24.85 3.53
CA GLU A 199 -20.61 -25.17 4.95
C GLU A 199 -20.98 -26.64 5.17
N GLN A 200 -21.84 -27.20 4.33
CA GLN A 200 -22.15 -28.64 4.33
C GLN A 200 -20.92 -29.52 4.00
N ARG A 201 -20.02 -29.05 3.12
CA ARG A 201 -18.75 -29.75 2.84
C ARG A 201 -17.80 -29.70 4.03
N TYR A 202 -17.63 -28.53 4.66
CA TYR A 202 -16.84 -28.39 5.88
C TYR A 202 -17.38 -29.20 7.05
N SER A 203 -18.71 -29.29 7.19
CA SER A 203 -19.36 -30.12 8.20
C SER A 203 -19.04 -31.61 8.01
N LYS A 204 -19.19 -32.13 6.78
CA LYS A 204 -18.82 -33.51 6.43
C LYS A 204 -17.31 -33.79 6.60
N LEU A 205 -16.45 -32.80 6.30
CA LEU A 205 -15.01 -32.91 6.52
C LEU A 205 -14.66 -32.93 8.02
N LYS A 206 -15.36 -32.14 8.85
CA LYS A 206 -15.23 -32.12 10.31
C LYS A 206 -15.68 -33.43 10.94
N GLU A 207 -16.78 -34.02 10.47
CA GLU A 207 -17.21 -35.38 10.84
C GLU A 207 -16.12 -36.41 10.52
N LYS A 208 -15.60 -36.43 9.28
CA LYS A 208 -14.55 -37.37 8.85
C LYS A 208 -13.23 -37.16 9.60
N TYR A 209 -12.87 -35.92 9.96
CA TYR A 209 -11.72 -35.65 10.82
C TYR A 209 -11.95 -36.17 12.25
N SER A 210 -13.16 -35.99 12.81
CA SER A 210 -13.53 -36.53 14.12
C SER A 210 -13.52 -38.06 14.15
N GLU A 211 -14.02 -38.72 13.09
CA GLU A 211 -13.90 -40.17 12.90
C GLU A 211 -12.43 -40.60 12.86
N LEU A 212 -11.57 -39.89 12.13
CA LEU A 212 -10.15 -40.22 12.02
C LEU A 212 -9.41 -40.07 13.36
N VAL A 213 -9.68 -39.01 14.12
CA VAL A 213 -9.13 -38.79 15.46
C VAL A 213 -9.61 -39.87 16.44
N GLN A 214 -10.89 -40.24 16.40
CA GLN A 214 -11.44 -41.32 17.23
C GLN A 214 -10.80 -42.67 16.89
N ASN A 215 -10.73 -43.03 15.60
CA ASN A 215 -10.05 -44.24 15.13
C ASN A 215 -8.57 -44.28 15.54
N HIS A 216 -7.86 -43.14 15.49
CA HIS A 216 -6.48 -43.06 15.97
C HIS A 216 -6.37 -43.29 17.49
N ALA A 217 -7.27 -42.71 18.29
CA ALA A 217 -7.32 -42.95 19.73
C ALA A 217 -7.67 -44.41 20.09
N ASP A 218 -8.55 -45.05 19.31
CA ASP A 218 -8.89 -46.47 19.44
C ASP A 218 -7.73 -47.38 19.03
N LEU A 219 -6.98 -47.02 17.98
CA LEU A 219 -5.76 -47.71 17.57
C LEU A 219 -4.63 -47.57 18.60
N LEU A 220 -4.45 -46.41 19.22
CA LEU A 220 -3.49 -46.22 20.32
C LEU A 220 -3.84 -47.10 21.53
N ARG A 221 -5.13 -47.19 21.91
CA ARG A 221 -5.58 -48.09 22.98
C ARG A 221 -5.35 -49.57 22.64
N LYS A 222 -5.62 -49.98 21.39
CA LYS A 222 -5.30 -51.35 20.91
C LYS A 222 -3.80 -51.63 20.91
N ASN A 223 -2.97 -50.67 20.49
CA ASN A 223 -1.51 -50.81 20.47
C ASN A 223 -0.97 -51.00 21.90
N ALA A 224 -1.41 -50.19 22.86
CA ALA A 224 -1.03 -50.33 24.27
C ALA A 224 -1.41 -51.71 24.86
N GLU A 225 -2.61 -52.23 24.57
CA GLU A 225 -3.02 -53.55 25.03
C GLU A 225 -2.22 -54.68 24.35
N VAL A 226 -1.89 -54.56 23.06
CA VAL A 226 -0.99 -55.50 22.37
C VAL A 226 0.43 -55.44 22.97
N THR A 227 0.97 -54.25 23.27
CA THR A 227 2.27 -54.11 23.95
C THR A 227 2.27 -54.79 25.32
N LYS A 228 1.17 -54.65 26.07
CA LYS A 228 0.95 -55.34 27.35
C LYS A 228 0.89 -56.86 27.17
N GLN A 229 0.17 -57.38 26.18
CA GLN A 229 0.15 -58.82 25.85
C GLN A 229 1.54 -59.35 25.44
N VAL A 230 2.31 -58.58 24.67
CA VAL A 230 3.70 -58.92 24.30
C VAL A 230 4.62 -58.95 25.54
N SER A 231 4.46 -58.04 26.50
CA SER A 231 5.25 -58.07 27.74
C SER A 231 4.92 -59.29 28.61
N VAL A 232 3.65 -59.68 28.73
CA VAL A 232 3.22 -60.91 29.42
C VAL A 232 3.73 -62.16 28.71
N ALA A 233 3.67 -62.21 27.38
CA ALA A 233 4.20 -63.33 26.59
C ALA A 233 5.72 -63.48 26.74
N ARG A 234 6.46 -62.36 26.75
CA ARG A 234 7.92 -62.37 27.01
C ARG A 234 8.25 -62.84 28.43
N GLN A 235 7.48 -62.43 29.43
CA GLN A 235 7.66 -62.92 30.81
C GLN A 235 7.48 -64.44 30.86
N ALA A 236 6.39 -64.96 30.29
CA ALA A 236 6.13 -66.40 30.22
C ALA A 236 7.21 -67.18 29.45
N GLN A 237 7.78 -66.60 28.37
CA GLN A 237 8.92 -67.19 27.66
C GLN A 237 10.15 -67.29 28.58
N VAL A 238 10.51 -66.21 29.28
CA VAL A 238 11.68 -66.20 30.19
C VAL A 238 11.49 -67.16 31.37
N ASP A 239 10.25 -67.33 31.85
CA ASP A 239 9.93 -68.31 32.88
C ASP A 239 10.08 -69.76 32.35
N LEU A 240 9.59 -70.05 31.14
CA LEU A 240 9.82 -71.31 30.42
C LEU A 240 11.30 -71.61 30.16
N GLU A 241 12.10 -70.60 29.82
CA GLU A 241 13.55 -70.76 29.62
C GLU A 241 14.28 -71.12 30.93
N ARG A 242 13.80 -70.65 32.09
CA ARG A 242 14.33 -71.10 33.39
C ARG A 242 13.92 -72.52 33.73
N GLU A 243 12.67 -72.92 33.47
CA GLU A 243 12.24 -74.31 33.67
C GLU A 243 13.00 -75.28 32.75
N LYS A 244 13.15 -74.92 31.47
CA LYS A 244 13.98 -75.67 30.51
C LYS A 244 15.41 -75.84 31.04
N LYS A 245 16.03 -74.77 31.53
CA LYS A 245 17.39 -74.87 32.09
C LYS A 245 17.44 -75.76 33.33
N GLN A 246 16.47 -75.68 34.25
CA GLN A 246 16.42 -76.57 35.42
C GLN A 246 16.28 -78.05 35.02
N LEU A 247 15.55 -78.34 33.93
CA LEU A 247 15.45 -79.68 33.36
C LEU A 247 16.78 -80.12 32.72
N GLU A 248 17.46 -79.25 31.97
CA GLU A 248 18.79 -79.51 31.41
C GLU A 248 19.82 -79.79 32.52
N ASP A 249 19.92 -78.92 33.52
CA ASP A 249 20.79 -79.10 34.70
C ASP A 249 20.47 -80.42 35.46
N SER A 250 19.21 -80.91 35.40
CA SER A 250 18.81 -82.17 36.03
C SER A 250 19.17 -83.41 35.21
N LEU A 251 19.12 -83.30 33.88
CA LEU A 251 19.46 -84.35 32.95
C LEU A 251 20.97 -84.57 32.86
N GLU A 252 21.75 -83.49 32.98
CA GLU A 252 23.21 -83.54 33.14
C GLU A 252 23.62 -84.33 34.39
N ARG A 253 23.03 -84.04 35.56
CA ARG A 253 23.27 -84.80 36.81
C ARG A 253 22.91 -86.29 36.69
N ILE A 254 21.88 -86.63 35.92
CA ILE A 254 21.49 -88.03 35.67
C ILE A 254 22.49 -88.70 34.71
N SER A 255 22.97 -87.98 33.70
CA SER A 255 24.07 -88.42 32.82
C SER A 255 25.33 -88.71 33.63
N ASP A 256 25.77 -87.79 34.48
CA ASP A 256 26.98 -87.94 35.30
C ASP A 256 26.90 -89.12 36.27
N GLN A 257 25.72 -89.32 36.90
CA GLN A 257 25.46 -90.49 37.73
C GLN A 257 25.44 -91.81 36.92
N GLY A 258 25.08 -91.75 35.64
CA GLY A 258 25.24 -92.86 34.70
C GLY A 258 26.72 -93.13 34.39
N GLN A 259 27.48 -92.09 34.03
CA GLN A 259 28.91 -92.19 33.69
C GLN A 259 29.73 -92.77 34.85
N TRP A 260 29.49 -92.32 36.08
CA TRP A 260 30.12 -92.87 37.30
C TRP A 260 29.95 -94.40 37.43
N LYS A 261 28.76 -94.93 37.12
CA LYS A 261 28.49 -96.38 37.22
C LYS A 261 29.18 -97.18 36.12
N THR A 262 29.36 -96.60 34.93
CA THR A 262 30.20 -97.20 33.89
C THR A 262 31.70 -97.12 34.21
N GLN A 263 32.14 -96.07 34.89
CA GLN A 263 33.53 -95.93 35.39
C GLN A 263 33.84 -97.03 36.43
N GLU A 264 32.94 -97.23 37.39
CA GLU A 264 33.01 -98.27 38.43
C GLU A 264 33.05 -99.69 37.83
N GLN A 265 32.37 -99.92 36.70
CA GLN A 265 32.45 -101.18 35.94
C GLN A 265 33.75 -101.36 35.16
N LEU A 266 34.45 -100.27 34.80
CA LEU A 266 35.73 -100.31 34.08
C LEU A 266 36.92 -100.62 35.00
N GLU A 267 36.94 -100.12 36.23
CA GLU A 267 38.03 -100.40 37.18
C GLU A 267 38.12 -101.90 37.54
N VAL A 268 36.98 -102.59 37.66
CA VAL A 268 36.92 -104.05 37.83
C VAL A 268 37.59 -104.76 36.64
N LEU A 269 37.41 -104.26 35.42
CA LEU A 269 38.02 -104.79 34.20
C LEU A 269 39.52 -104.49 34.07
N GLU A 270 40.01 -103.41 34.69
CA GLU A 270 41.43 -103.05 34.73
C GLU A 270 42.22 -103.99 35.67
N SER A 271 41.64 -104.36 36.82
CA SER A 271 42.28 -105.24 37.81
C SER A 271 42.72 -106.58 37.21
N LEU A 272 41.86 -107.19 36.39
CA LEU A 272 42.09 -108.45 35.67
C LEU A 272 43.20 -108.38 34.61
N LYS A 273 43.67 -107.19 34.20
CA LYS A 273 44.77 -107.05 33.24
C LYS A 273 46.15 -107.02 33.90
N GLN A 274 46.25 -106.60 35.16
CA GLN A 274 47.56 -106.39 35.79
C GLN A 274 48.30 -107.72 36.06
N GLU A 275 47.59 -108.81 36.36
CA GLU A 275 48.17 -110.14 36.56
C GLU A 275 48.87 -110.70 35.32
N LEU A 276 48.41 -110.33 34.11
CA LEU A 276 49.01 -110.78 32.84
C LEU A 276 50.34 -110.07 32.52
N ALA A 277 50.59 -108.91 33.12
CA ALA A 277 51.68 -108.00 32.73
C ALA A 277 53.00 -108.25 33.48
N THR A 278 52.98 -108.97 34.61
CA THR A 278 54.16 -109.27 35.42
C THR A 278 55.07 -110.32 34.77
N SER A 279 54.47 -111.39 34.22
CA SER A 279 55.17 -112.57 33.66
C SER A 279 56.06 -112.32 32.42
N ARG A 280 56.11 -111.09 31.88
CA ARG A 280 56.73 -110.79 30.56
C ARG A 280 57.97 -109.89 30.56
N ARG A 281 58.47 -109.44 31.72
CA ARG A 281 59.54 -108.41 31.78
C ARG A 281 60.96 -108.91 32.13
N GLU A 282 61.14 -110.18 32.44
CA GLU A 282 62.41 -110.70 32.98
C GLU A 282 63.49 -111.05 31.92
N LEU A 283 63.21 -110.90 30.62
CA LEU A 283 64.09 -111.35 29.52
C LEU A 283 64.78 -110.23 28.70
N GLN A 284 64.66 -108.96 29.09
CA GLN A 284 65.02 -107.81 28.24
C GLN A 284 66.21 -106.96 28.77
N VAL A 285 67.11 -107.50 29.59
CA VAL A 285 68.21 -106.74 30.25
C VAL A 285 69.59 -107.42 30.13
N LEU A 286 69.86 -108.11 29.01
CA LEU A 286 71.19 -108.63 28.67
C LEU A 286 71.62 -108.17 27.27
N GLN A 287 71.56 -106.85 27.05
CA GLN A 287 72.05 -106.22 25.83
C GLN A 287 72.67 -104.83 26.09
N ASP A 288 73.31 -104.68 27.25
CA ASP A 288 74.19 -103.55 27.57
C ASP A 288 75.48 -103.59 26.74
N SER A 289 76.08 -102.40 26.54
CA SER A 289 77.45 -102.15 26.08
C SER A 289 77.86 -102.60 24.66
N LEU A 290 78.07 -101.61 23.78
CA LEU A 290 79.30 -101.44 22.99
C LEU A 290 79.41 -99.96 22.53
N GLU A 291 80.62 -99.51 22.18
CA GLU A 291 80.95 -98.18 21.60
C GLU A 291 80.73 -96.96 22.53
N THR A 292 81.62 -96.58 23.47
CA THR A 292 83.08 -96.27 23.45
C THR A 292 83.50 -94.90 22.86
N SER A 293 84.09 -94.07 23.72
CA SER A 293 85.42 -93.47 23.54
C SER A 293 85.72 -92.49 22.39
N ALA A 294 84.74 -91.95 21.66
CA ALA A 294 84.99 -90.93 20.61
C ALA A 294 85.21 -89.48 21.13
N GLN A 295 85.30 -89.28 22.44
CA GLN A 295 84.95 -88.00 23.08
C GLN A 295 86.02 -86.87 23.07
N SER A 296 87.20 -87.07 22.48
CA SER A 296 88.34 -86.12 22.61
C SER A 296 88.61 -85.23 21.39
N GLU A 297 88.21 -85.61 20.18
CA GLU A 297 88.43 -84.79 18.97
C GLU A 297 87.36 -83.71 18.78
N ALA A 298 86.12 -83.99 19.18
CA ALA A 298 84.97 -83.09 19.05
C ALA A 298 85.20 -81.70 19.68
N ASN A 299 85.89 -81.63 20.82
CA ASN A 299 86.01 -80.40 21.61
C ASN A 299 86.85 -79.30 20.94
N ARG A 300 87.73 -79.63 19.98
CA ARG A 300 88.47 -78.60 19.20
C ARG A 300 87.75 -78.18 17.93
N ALA A 301 86.99 -79.08 17.31
CA ALA A 301 86.11 -78.73 16.19
C ALA A 301 85.00 -77.76 16.64
N ALA A 302 84.40 -78.01 17.82
CA ALA A 302 83.34 -77.17 18.38
C ALA A 302 83.75 -75.70 18.54
N GLN A 303 84.98 -75.42 18.98
CA GLN A 303 85.42 -74.05 19.30
C GLN A 303 85.70 -73.19 18.05
N ILE A 304 86.03 -73.82 16.92
CA ILE A 304 86.12 -73.13 15.62
C ILE A 304 84.71 -72.97 15.04
N ALA A 305 83.89 -74.04 15.07
CA ALA A 305 82.53 -74.01 14.56
C ALA A 305 81.65 -72.94 15.21
N GLU A 306 81.80 -72.68 16.53
CA GLU A 306 81.03 -71.64 17.22
C GLU A 306 81.44 -70.21 16.78
N LEU A 307 82.73 -69.95 16.54
CA LEU A 307 83.20 -68.64 16.03
C LEU A 307 82.85 -68.42 14.55
N GLU A 308 82.86 -69.47 13.74
CA GLU A 308 82.39 -69.41 12.36
C GLU A 308 80.87 -69.16 12.30
N LYS A 309 80.10 -69.81 13.18
CA LYS A 309 78.67 -69.60 13.38
C LYS A 309 78.35 -68.18 13.89
N GLU A 310 79.14 -67.61 14.80
CA GLU A 310 79.01 -66.20 15.20
C GLU A 310 79.26 -65.26 14.02
N ARG A 311 80.37 -65.44 13.28
CA ARG A 311 80.64 -64.71 12.02
C ARG A 311 79.46 -64.79 11.06
N ASP A 312 78.96 -65.98 10.79
CA ASP A 312 77.89 -66.19 9.80
C ASP A 312 76.54 -65.66 10.29
N SER A 313 76.29 -65.65 11.60
CA SER A 313 75.14 -64.96 12.21
C SER A 313 75.22 -63.42 12.07
N LEU A 314 76.41 -62.84 12.16
CA LEU A 314 76.62 -61.40 11.98
C LEU A 314 76.57 -61.01 10.49
N VAL A 315 77.08 -61.85 9.59
CA VAL A 315 76.98 -61.66 8.13
C VAL A 315 75.53 -61.79 7.66
N SER A 316 74.77 -62.77 8.14
CA SER A 316 73.33 -62.88 7.84
C SER A 316 72.51 -61.75 8.48
N GLY A 317 72.85 -61.32 9.70
CA GLY A 317 72.25 -60.12 10.32
C GLY A 317 72.54 -58.82 9.57
N ALA A 318 73.73 -58.68 8.99
CA ALA A 318 74.08 -57.54 8.13
C ALA A 318 73.36 -57.60 6.77
N ALA A 319 73.31 -58.76 6.12
CA ALA A 319 72.56 -58.96 4.89
C ALA A 319 71.06 -58.66 5.09
N HIS A 320 70.46 -59.14 6.17
CA HIS A 320 69.07 -58.86 6.52
C HIS A 320 68.83 -57.36 6.78
N ARG A 321 69.79 -56.65 7.37
CA ARG A 321 69.75 -55.18 7.55
C ARG A 321 69.81 -54.42 6.23
N ASP A 322 70.64 -54.86 5.28
CA ASP A 322 70.68 -54.26 3.94
C ASP A 322 69.40 -54.59 3.14
N GLU A 323 68.81 -55.78 3.32
CA GLU A 323 67.48 -56.12 2.79
C GLU A 323 66.39 -55.20 3.38
N GLU A 324 66.31 -55.06 4.71
CA GLU A 324 65.41 -54.12 5.42
C GLU A 324 65.56 -52.68 4.87
N LEU A 325 66.79 -52.19 4.73
CA LEU A 325 67.07 -50.84 4.21
C LEU A 325 66.75 -50.71 2.70
N SER A 326 66.88 -51.78 1.91
CA SER A 326 66.48 -51.78 0.50
C SER A 326 64.95 -51.74 0.35
N ALA A 327 64.22 -52.47 1.21
CA ALA A 327 62.76 -52.46 1.25
C ALA A 327 62.24 -51.09 1.65
N LEU A 328 62.75 -50.50 2.75
CA LEU A 328 62.36 -49.17 3.22
C LEU A 328 62.66 -48.06 2.19
N ARG A 329 63.78 -48.14 1.47
CA ARG A 329 64.08 -47.21 0.36
C ARG A 329 63.08 -47.34 -0.78
N LYS A 330 62.66 -48.57 -1.11
CA LYS A 330 61.64 -48.82 -2.13
C LYS A 330 60.27 -48.30 -1.69
N GLU A 331 59.86 -48.55 -0.45
CA GLU A 331 58.62 -48.01 0.11
C GLU A 331 58.61 -46.47 0.14
N LEU A 332 59.75 -45.84 0.45
CA LEU A 332 59.90 -44.38 0.39
C LEU A 332 59.76 -43.85 -1.05
N GLN A 333 60.34 -44.54 -2.03
CA GLN A 333 60.20 -44.15 -3.44
C GLN A 333 58.76 -44.37 -3.96
N ASP A 334 58.14 -45.51 -3.62
CA ASP A 334 56.76 -45.83 -3.97
C ASP A 334 55.77 -44.87 -3.31
N THR A 335 56.05 -44.36 -2.10
CA THR A 335 55.21 -43.35 -1.42
C THR A 335 55.42 -41.94 -1.98
N GLN A 336 56.64 -41.56 -2.37
CA GLN A 336 56.90 -40.29 -3.08
C GLN A 336 56.21 -40.24 -4.45
N LEU A 337 56.24 -41.33 -5.22
CA LEU A 337 55.53 -41.43 -6.50
C LEU A 337 54.00 -41.36 -6.32
N LYS A 338 53.46 -42.00 -5.28
CA LYS A 338 52.04 -41.89 -4.93
C LYS A 338 51.66 -40.47 -4.53
N LEU A 339 52.50 -39.79 -3.72
CA LEU A 339 52.24 -38.41 -3.29
C LEU A 339 52.14 -37.46 -4.51
N ALA A 340 53.14 -37.46 -5.38
CA ALA A 340 53.14 -36.64 -6.59
C ALA A 340 51.93 -36.92 -7.49
N SER A 341 51.56 -38.20 -7.66
CA SER A 341 50.35 -38.59 -8.42
C SER A 341 49.05 -38.11 -7.75
N THR A 342 48.97 -38.12 -6.41
CA THR A 342 47.82 -37.54 -5.70
C THR A 342 47.78 -36.02 -5.75
N GLU A 343 48.93 -35.33 -5.75
CA GLU A 343 49.01 -33.86 -5.89
C GLU A 343 48.57 -33.42 -7.30
N GLU A 344 49.02 -34.11 -8.35
CA GLU A 344 48.57 -33.90 -9.73
C GLU A 344 47.06 -34.18 -9.88
N SER A 345 46.57 -35.29 -9.31
CA SER A 345 45.14 -35.63 -9.30
C SER A 345 44.29 -34.60 -8.55
N MET A 346 44.75 -34.08 -7.41
CA MET A 346 44.07 -33.02 -6.65
C MET A 346 44.08 -31.68 -7.41
N CYS A 347 45.18 -31.35 -8.10
CA CYS A 347 45.27 -30.17 -8.94
C CYS A 347 44.30 -30.23 -10.13
N GLN A 348 44.19 -31.40 -10.78
CA GLN A 348 43.22 -31.59 -11.86
C GLN A 348 41.78 -31.54 -11.33
N LEU A 349 41.48 -32.22 -10.22
CA LEU A 349 40.16 -32.18 -9.58
C LEU A 349 39.73 -30.75 -9.21
N ALA A 350 40.66 -29.91 -8.74
CA ALA A 350 40.37 -28.50 -8.44
C ALA A 350 40.00 -27.69 -9.70
N LYS A 351 40.67 -27.93 -10.84
CA LYS A 351 40.32 -27.32 -12.13
C LYS A 351 38.94 -27.78 -12.60
N ASP A 352 38.68 -29.08 -12.55
CA ASP A 352 37.41 -29.68 -12.97
C ASP A 352 36.25 -29.17 -12.11
N GLN A 353 36.45 -28.99 -10.80
CA GLN A 353 35.49 -28.36 -9.89
C GLN A 353 35.23 -26.89 -10.22
N ARG A 354 36.27 -26.09 -10.50
CA ARG A 354 36.10 -24.68 -10.90
C ARG A 354 35.32 -24.57 -12.22
N LYS A 355 35.65 -25.40 -13.21
CA LYS A 355 34.93 -25.48 -14.49
C LYS A 355 33.46 -25.91 -14.30
N MET A 356 33.20 -26.88 -13.42
CA MET A 356 31.84 -27.28 -13.04
C MET A 356 31.05 -26.14 -12.38
N LEU A 357 31.67 -25.37 -11.48
CA LEU A 357 31.03 -24.23 -10.81
C LEU A 357 30.70 -23.09 -11.81
N LEU A 358 31.61 -22.79 -12.75
CA LEU A 358 31.36 -21.79 -13.78
C LEU A 358 30.18 -22.19 -14.68
N VAL A 359 30.20 -23.42 -15.20
CA VAL A 359 29.12 -23.94 -16.06
C VAL A 359 27.79 -24.04 -15.30
N GLY A 360 27.81 -24.45 -14.02
CA GLY A 360 26.62 -24.50 -13.17
C GLY A 360 26.03 -23.12 -12.89
N SER A 361 26.87 -22.13 -12.56
CA SER A 361 26.43 -20.75 -12.30
C SER A 361 25.91 -20.07 -13.57
N ARG A 362 26.54 -20.32 -14.73
CA ARG A 362 26.03 -19.84 -16.02
C ARG A 362 24.69 -20.48 -16.35
N LYS A 363 24.52 -21.80 -16.22
CA LYS A 363 23.24 -22.47 -16.52
C LYS A 363 22.12 -22.06 -15.57
N ALA A 364 22.44 -21.74 -14.31
CA ALA A 364 21.47 -21.14 -13.39
C ALA A 364 21.07 -19.72 -13.82
N ALA A 365 22.03 -18.90 -14.26
CA ALA A 365 21.77 -17.57 -14.82
C ALA A 365 20.91 -17.62 -16.11
N GLU A 366 21.27 -18.51 -17.04
CA GLU A 366 20.53 -18.76 -18.28
C GLU A 366 19.09 -19.20 -18.00
N GLN A 367 18.89 -20.16 -17.09
CA GLN A 367 17.56 -20.63 -16.71
C GLN A 367 16.70 -19.50 -16.11
N VAL A 368 17.25 -18.69 -15.20
CA VAL A 368 16.51 -17.57 -14.57
C VAL A 368 16.07 -16.52 -15.58
N ILE A 369 16.95 -16.16 -16.54
CA ILE A 369 16.59 -15.23 -17.61
C ILE A 369 15.51 -15.85 -18.53
N GLN A 370 15.69 -17.11 -18.93
CA GLN A 370 14.73 -17.81 -19.80
C GLN A 370 13.36 -17.97 -19.12
N ASP A 371 13.31 -18.27 -17.82
CA ASP A 371 12.06 -18.35 -17.06
C ASP A 371 11.34 -17.00 -17.00
N THR A 372 12.06 -15.87 -16.88
CA THR A 372 11.45 -14.54 -16.99
C THR A 372 11.05 -14.12 -18.40
N LEU A 373 11.72 -14.63 -19.45
CA LEU A 373 11.27 -14.43 -20.83
C LEU A 373 9.99 -15.23 -21.11
N ASN A 374 9.90 -16.47 -20.64
CA ASN A 374 8.69 -17.29 -20.76
C ASN A 374 7.50 -16.63 -20.03
N GLN A 375 7.73 -16.05 -18.85
CA GLN A 375 6.74 -15.28 -18.08
C GLN A 375 6.34 -13.92 -18.71
N LEU A 376 6.98 -13.52 -19.81
CA LEU A 376 6.59 -12.36 -20.63
C LEU A 376 5.82 -12.77 -21.89
N GLU A 377 5.86 -14.05 -22.27
CA GLU A 377 5.09 -14.61 -23.40
C GLU A 377 3.78 -15.27 -22.93
N GLU A 378 3.78 -15.89 -21.74
CA GLU A 378 2.55 -16.09 -20.97
C GLU A 378 2.09 -14.73 -20.40
N ALA A 379 0.76 -14.49 -20.34
CA ALA A 379 0.19 -13.21 -19.91
C ALA A 379 -0.53 -13.30 -18.55
N PRO A 380 0.19 -13.29 -17.41
CA PRO A 380 -0.41 -13.13 -16.09
C PRO A 380 -0.76 -11.67 -15.80
N LEU A 381 -1.81 -11.43 -15.00
CA LEU A 381 -2.15 -10.09 -14.51
C LEU A 381 -1.13 -9.63 -13.44
N ILE A 382 -0.03 -9.02 -13.87
CA ILE A 382 0.97 -8.41 -12.98
C ILE A 382 0.38 -7.13 -12.38
N SER A 383 -0.30 -7.29 -11.25
CA SER A 383 -0.94 -6.20 -10.49
C SER A 383 0.06 -5.26 -9.76
N CYS A 384 1.32 -5.18 -10.21
CA CYS A 384 2.34 -4.30 -9.63
C CYS A 384 2.60 -3.10 -10.56
N ALA A 385 2.28 -1.92 -10.04
CA ALA A 385 2.48 -0.63 -10.69
C ALA A 385 3.97 -0.33 -10.95
N GLY A 386 4.43 -0.60 -12.18
CA GLY A 386 5.74 -0.14 -12.65
C GLY A 386 5.78 1.38 -12.84
N SER A 387 6.99 1.95 -12.79
CA SER A 387 7.27 3.33 -13.19
C SER A 387 8.56 3.39 -14.01
N ALA A 388 8.59 4.29 -14.99
CA ALA A 388 9.77 4.52 -15.82
C ALA A 388 11.01 4.89 -14.98
N ASP A 389 10.83 5.63 -13.88
CA ASP A 389 11.89 5.95 -12.91
C ASP A 389 12.63 4.69 -12.40
N HIS A 390 11.89 3.62 -12.05
CA HIS A 390 12.47 2.38 -11.56
C HIS A 390 13.16 1.58 -12.68
N LEU A 391 12.58 1.55 -13.88
CA LEU A 391 13.20 0.93 -15.05
C LEU A 391 14.56 1.59 -15.39
N LEU A 392 14.60 2.93 -15.42
CA LEU A 392 15.82 3.69 -15.70
C LEU A 392 16.92 3.45 -14.65
N SER A 393 16.56 3.42 -13.36
CA SER A 393 17.49 3.08 -12.26
C SER A 393 18.09 1.67 -12.42
N THR A 394 17.28 0.69 -12.84
CA THR A 394 17.74 -0.68 -13.12
C THR A 394 18.67 -0.73 -14.35
N VAL A 395 18.37 0.00 -15.43
CA VAL A 395 19.24 0.07 -16.62
C VAL A 395 20.60 0.70 -16.30
N MET A 396 20.66 1.72 -15.44
CA MET A 396 21.94 2.27 -14.96
C MET A 396 22.71 1.25 -14.12
N SER A 397 22.02 0.49 -13.26
CA SER A 397 22.61 -0.57 -12.44
C SER A 397 23.20 -1.72 -13.28
N ILE A 398 22.48 -2.14 -14.33
CA ILE A 398 22.96 -3.13 -15.31
C ILE A 398 24.23 -2.64 -16.01
N SER A 399 24.26 -1.38 -16.44
CA SER A 399 25.40 -0.82 -17.19
C SER A 399 26.72 -0.97 -16.42
N SER A 400 26.70 -0.67 -15.12
CA SER A 400 27.86 -0.87 -14.23
C SER A 400 28.14 -2.36 -13.95
N CYS A 401 27.10 -3.21 -13.87
CA CYS A 401 27.28 -4.66 -13.71
C CYS A 401 27.99 -5.31 -14.92
N ILE A 402 27.77 -4.82 -16.14
CA ILE A 402 28.45 -5.31 -17.35
C ILE A 402 29.95 -4.96 -17.28
N GLU A 403 30.30 -3.73 -16.93
CA GLU A 403 31.70 -3.30 -16.73
C GLU A 403 32.40 -4.12 -15.63
N GLN A 404 31.69 -4.43 -14.54
CA GLN A 404 32.20 -5.30 -13.48
C GLN A 404 32.40 -6.75 -13.97
N LEU A 405 31.49 -7.27 -14.78
CA LEU A 405 31.58 -8.62 -15.34
C LEU A 405 32.77 -8.75 -16.29
N GLU A 406 32.91 -7.84 -17.27
CA GLU A 406 34.05 -7.74 -18.19
C GLU A 406 35.40 -7.71 -17.45
N LYS A 407 35.48 -6.93 -16.37
CA LYS A 407 36.63 -6.86 -15.48
C LYS A 407 36.88 -8.18 -14.74
N SER A 408 35.85 -8.78 -14.14
CA SER A 408 35.98 -10.05 -13.40
C SER A 408 36.39 -11.23 -14.28
N TRP A 409 35.94 -11.24 -15.55
CA TRP A 409 36.34 -12.20 -16.58
C TRP A 409 37.81 -12.04 -16.97
N SER A 410 38.26 -10.79 -17.17
CA SER A 410 39.67 -10.46 -17.41
C SER A 410 40.57 -10.88 -16.24
N GLN A 411 40.09 -10.78 -14.99
CA GLN A 411 40.80 -11.24 -13.80
C GLN A 411 40.85 -12.77 -13.71
N TYR A 412 39.77 -13.48 -14.02
CA TYR A 412 39.73 -14.95 -14.07
C TYR A 412 40.68 -15.51 -15.15
N LEU A 413 40.73 -14.89 -16.33
CA LEU A 413 41.69 -15.23 -17.39
C LEU A 413 43.15 -15.06 -16.95
N ALA A 414 43.46 -13.99 -16.21
CA ALA A 414 44.80 -13.75 -15.68
C ALA A 414 45.16 -14.66 -14.49
N CYS A 415 44.17 -15.10 -13.72
CA CYS A 415 44.36 -15.97 -12.55
C CYS A 415 43.14 -16.88 -12.31
N PRO A 416 43.10 -18.10 -12.88
CA PRO A 416 42.02 -19.07 -12.70
C PRO A 416 41.86 -19.64 -11.28
N GLU A 417 42.55 -19.07 -10.29
CA GLU A 417 42.35 -19.29 -8.86
C GLU A 417 41.14 -18.46 -8.34
N ASP A 418 40.98 -17.22 -8.81
CA ASP A 418 39.91 -16.32 -8.35
C ASP A 418 38.70 -16.33 -9.29
N ILE A 419 37.91 -17.40 -9.15
CA ILE A 419 36.61 -17.55 -9.78
C ILE A 419 35.50 -16.73 -9.08
N SER A 420 35.79 -16.10 -7.93
CA SER A 420 34.76 -15.63 -6.98
C SER A 420 34.00 -14.40 -7.49
N GLY A 421 34.71 -13.37 -7.96
CA GLY A 421 34.12 -12.14 -8.49
C GLY A 421 33.33 -12.38 -9.78
N LEU A 422 33.74 -13.38 -10.57
CA LEU A 422 33.09 -13.80 -11.81
C LEU A 422 31.73 -14.46 -11.53
N LEU A 423 31.67 -15.47 -10.65
CA LEU A 423 30.41 -16.12 -10.26
C LEU A 423 29.41 -15.11 -9.68
N HIS A 424 29.89 -14.16 -8.87
CA HIS A 424 29.08 -13.08 -8.34
C HIS A 424 28.53 -12.17 -9.45
N SER A 425 29.38 -11.71 -10.38
CA SER A 425 28.98 -10.78 -11.43
C SER A 425 28.04 -11.43 -12.46
N THR A 426 28.24 -12.71 -12.80
CA THR A 426 27.32 -13.50 -13.64
C THR A 426 25.95 -13.66 -12.98
N THR A 427 25.92 -13.95 -11.66
CA THR A 427 24.66 -14.08 -10.90
C THR A 427 23.94 -12.73 -10.75
N LEU A 428 24.69 -11.65 -10.53
CA LEU A 428 24.16 -10.29 -10.41
C LEU A 428 23.58 -9.80 -11.75
N LEU A 429 24.26 -10.07 -12.87
CA LEU A 429 23.75 -9.78 -14.20
C LEU A 429 22.41 -10.47 -14.43
N ALA A 430 22.33 -11.79 -14.22
CA ALA A 430 21.10 -12.56 -14.45
C ALA A 430 19.90 -12.01 -13.66
N ARG A 431 20.12 -11.67 -12.38
CA ARG A 431 19.09 -11.04 -11.54
C ARG A 431 18.67 -9.68 -12.09
N LEU A 432 19.61 -8.80 -12.42
CA LEU A 432 19.31 -7.46 -12.95
C LEU A 432 18.65 -7.51 -14.34
N THR A 433 19.02 -8.48 -15.19
CA THR A 433 18.37 -8.74 -16.48
C THR A 433 16.92 -9.14 -16.29
N SER A 434 16.64 -10.08 -15.38
CA SER A 434 15.27 -10.44 -14.99
C SER A 434 14.49 -9.25 -14.42
N ASP A 435 15.10 -8.48 -13.50
CA ASP A 435 14.48 -7.26 -12.96
C ASP A 435 14.08 -6.28 -14.08
N ALA A 436 14.97 -6.03 -15.06
CA ALA A 436 14.68 -5.12 -16.18
C ALA A 436 13.62 -5.65 -17.15
N ILE A 437 13.54 -6.97 -17.37
CA ILE A 437 12.48 -7.59 -18.16
C ILE A 437 11.12 -7.40 -17.45
N SER A 438 11.05 -7.70 -16.14
CA SER A 438 9.83 -7.54 -15.34
C SER A 438 9.42 -6.07 -15.15
N HIS A 439 10.37 -5.16 -14.92
CA HIS A 439 10.09 -3.72 -14.85
C HIS A 439 9.71 -3.14 -16.21
N GLY A 440 10.31 -3.62 -17.30
CA GLY A 440 9.92 -3.29 -18.67
C GLY A 440 8.46 -3.62 -18.92
N ALA A 441 8.07 -4.89 -18.74
CA ALA A 441 6.69 -5.36 -18.85
C ALA A 441 5.71 -4.56 -17.98
N SER A 442 6.06 -4.32 -16.72
CA SER A 442 5.23 -3.54 -15.76
C SER A 442 5.12 -2.05 -16.13
N THR A 443 6.01 -1.54 -16.99
CA THR A 443 5.99 -0.18 -17.54
C THR A 443 5.23 -0.14 -18.88
N SER A 444 5.39 -1.16 -19.74
CA SER A 444 4.62 -1.32 -20.97
C SER A 444 3.10 -1.34 -20.72
N LEU A 445 2.65 -1.99 -19.63
CA LEU A 445 1.24 -1.99 -19.18
C LEU A 445 0.65 -0.60 -18.86
N ARG A 446 1.50 0.45 -18.82
CA ARG A 446 1.13 1.84 -18.52
C ARG A 446 1.57 2.82 -19.61
N ALA A 447 2.19 2.32 -20.68
CA ALA A 447 2.64 3.12 -21.81
C ALA A 447 1.56 3.18 -22.90
N PRO A 448 1.55 4.24 -23.75
CA PRO A 448 0.82 4.20 -25.01
C PRO A 448 1.26 2.99 -25.86
N PRO A 449 0.40 2.46 -26.77
CA PRO A 449 0.64 1.16 -27.41
C PRO A 449 1.97 1.06 -28.18
N GLU A 450 2.35 2.06 -28.99
CA GLU A 450 3.61 1.98 -29.74
C GLU A 450 4.87 1.94 -28.85
N PRO A 451 5.07 2.81 -27.84
CA PRO A 451 6.18 2.64 -26.90
C PRO A 451 6.01 1.43 -25.97
N ALA A 452 4.80 0.94 -25.69
CA ALA A 452 4.58 -0.30 -24.94
C ALA A 452 5.11 -1.53 -25.70
N ASP A 453 4.74 -1.68 -26.97
CA ASP A 453 5.23 -2.76 -27.83
C ASP A 453 6.74 -2.64 -28.06
N SER A 454 7.22 -1.41 -28.34
CA SER A 454 8.64 -1.12 -28.54
C SER A 454 9.49 -1.43 -27.31
N LEU A 455 9.02 -1.09 -26.10
CA LEU A 455 9.69 -1.41 -24.84
C LEU A 455 9.69 -2.92 -24.60
N THR A 456 8.57 -3.59 -24.87
CA THR A 456 8.42 -5.03 -24.67
C THR A 456 9.37 -5.82 -25.56
N GLU A 457 9.47 -5.50 -26.86
CA GLU A 457 10.46 -6.13 -27.74
C GLU A 457 11.90 -5.72 -27.44
N ALA A 458 12.16 -4.49 -26.98
CA ALA A 458 13.49 -4.10 -26.51
C ALA A 458 13.94 -4.92 -25.29
N CYS A 459 13.04 -5.19 -24.34
CA CYS A 459 13.28 -6.05 -23.18
C CYS A 459 13.47 -7.52 -23.56
N LYS A 460 12.64 -8.07 -24.45
CA LYS A 460 12.84 -9.43 -24.99
C LYS A 460 14.17 -9.56 -25.72
N GLN A 461 14.52 -8.60 -26.57
CA GLN A 461 15.81 -8.62 -27.26
C GLN A 461 16.98 -8.52 -26.28
N TYR A 462 16.91 -7.63 -25.28
CA TYR A 462 17.94 -7.54 -24.25
C TYR A 462 18.12 -8.87 -23.48
N GLY A 463 17.05 -9.57 -23.15
CA GLY A 463 17.13 -10.92 -22.58
C GLY A 463 17.81 -11.93 -23.52
N ARG A 464 17.42 -11.95 -24.80
CA ARG A 464 18.05 -12.80 -25.84
C ARG A 464 19.54 -12.52 -26.03
N GLU A 465 19.95 -11.25 -26.11
CA GLU A 465 21.37 -10.87 -26.20
C GLU A 465 22.14 -11.25 -24.92
N THR A 466 21.51 -11.16 -23.75
CA THR A 466 22.15 -11.58 -22.48
C THR A 466 22.37 -13.09 -22.43
N LEU A 467 21.42 -13.89 -22.92
CA LEU A 467 21.59 -15.34 -23.07
C LEU A 467 22.71 -15.68 -24.06
N ALA A 468 22.78 -14.99 -25.21
CA ALA A 468 23.84 -15.17 -26.19
C ALA A 468 25.22 -14.79 -25.62
N TYR A 469 25.31 -13.69 -24.87
CA TYR A 469 26.54 -13.29 -24.19
C TYR A 469 26.96 -14.31 -23.14
N LEU A 470 26.05 -14.77 -22.28
CA LEU A 470 26.35 -15.81 -21.29
C LEU A 470 26.84 -17.11 -21.95
N ALA A 471 26.22 -17.55 -23.05
CA ALA A 471 26.65 -18.72 -23.81
C ALA A 471 28.06 -18.56 -24.41
N SER A 472 28.49 -17.33 -24.76
CA SER A 472 29.86 -17.07 -25.23
C SER A 472 30.95 -17.31 -24.16
N LEU A 473 30.56 -17.42 -22.88
CA LEU A 473 31.45 -17.71 -21.75
C LEU A 473 31.71 -19.23 -21.55
N GLU A 474 31.34 -20.10 -22.49
CA GLU A 474 31.40 -21.57 -22.34
C GLU A 474 32.76 -22.22 -22.68
N GLU A 475 33.49 -21.71 -23.68
CA GLU A 475 34.71 -22.37 -24.19
C GLU A 475 35.99 -21.55 -23.98
N GLU A 476 36.92 -22.01 -23.14
CA GLU A 476 38.20 -21.34 -22.83
C GLU A 476 39.07 -20.95 -24.05
N GLY A 477 38.74 -21.41 -25.26
CA GLY A 477 39.42 -21.08 -26.53
C GLY A 477 38.74 -20.02 -27.42
N THR A 478 37.53 -19.55 -27.11
CA THR A 478 36.80 -18.53 -27.93
C THR A 478 36.87 -17.11 -27.35
N LEU A 479 37.61 -16.94 -26.25
CA LEU A 479 37.38 -15.91 -25.24
C LEU A 479 37.82 -14.47 -25.53
N GLU A 480 38.63 -14.23 -26.57
CA GLU A 480 39.11 -12.87 -26.87
C GLU A 480 38.01 -11.95 -27.48
N ASN A 481 36.85 -12.50 -27.85
CA ASN A 481 35.77 -11.79 -28.58
C ASN A 481 34.38 -11.89 -27.91
N ALA A 482 34.30 -11.98 -26.58
CA ALA A 482 33.03 -11.96 -25.84
C ALA A 482 32.38 -10.55 -25.87
N ASP A 483 31.66 -10.23 -26.95
CA ASP A 483 31.16 -8.89 -27.23
C ASP A 483 29.85 -8.55 -26.49
N SER A 484 29.92 -7.54 -25.62
CA SER A 484 28.79 -6.99 -24.86
C SER A 484 28.06 -5.84 -25.56
N THR A 485 28.47 -5.42 -26.77
CA THR A 485 27.85 -4.29 -27.48
C THR A 485 26.38 -4.53 -27.80
N ALA A 486 25.98 -5.76 -28.15
CA ALA A 486 24.59 -6.10 -28.46
C ALA A 486 23.65 -5.86 -27.26
N MET A 487 24.04 -6.33 -26.06
CA MET A 487 23.34 -6.03 -24.80
C MET A 487 23.30 -4.52 -24.53
N ARG A 488 24.45 -3.83 -24.63
CA ARG A 488 24.58 -2.39 -24.36
C ARG A 488 23.74 -1.54 -25.32
N ASN A 489 23.57 -2.00 -26.57
CA ASN A 489 22.70 -1.40 -27.60
C ASN A 489 21.21 -1.69 -27.39
N CYS A 490 20.83 -2.75 -26.68
CA CYS A 490 19.44 -2.97 -26.27
C CYS A 490 19.10 -2.13 -25.02
N LEU A 491 20.02 -2.04 -24.06
CA LEU A 491 19.88 -1.19 -22.88
C LEU A 491 19.75 0.29 -23.21
N SER A 492 20.47 0.80 -24.22
CA SER A 492 20.32 2.18 -24.67
C SER A 492 18.95 2.47 -25.31
N LYS A 493 18.33 1.48 -25.99
CA LYS A 493 16.95 1.57 -26.48
C LYS A 493 15.93 1.58 -25.33
N ILE A 494 16.06 0.64 -24.38
CA ILE A 494 15.22 0.60 -23.18
C ILE A 494 15.31 1.92 -22.41
N LYS A 495 16.52 2.49 -22.28
CA LYS A 495 16.74 3.81 -21.67
C LYS A 495 16.01 4.92 -22.42
N ALA A 496 16.15 5.01 -23.74
CA ALA A 496 15.51 6.06 -24.52
C ALA A 496 13.97 6.02 -24.43
N ILE A 497 13.37 4.82 -24.51
CA ILE A 497 11.92 4.64 -24.37
C ILE A 497 11.48 4.95 -22.92
N GLY A 498 12.27 4.55 -21.92
CA GLY A 498 12.03 4.90 -20.52
C GLY A 498 12.10 6.40 -20.24
N GLU A 499 12.98 7.14 -20.91
CA GLU A 499 13.07 8.61 -20.82
C GLU A 499 11.90 9.32 -21.53
N GLU A 500 11.34 8.73 -22.59
CA GLU A 500 10.12 9.22 -23.26
C GLU A 500 8.85 8.98 -22.43
N LEU A 501 8.79 7.86 -21.71
CA LEU A 501 7.67 7.45 -20.84
C LEU A 501 7.66 8.10 -19.45
N LEU A 502 8.53 9.08 -19.18
CA LEU A 502 8.46 9.87 -17.96
C LEU A 502 7.21 10.79 -17.98
N PRO A 503 6.40 10.84 -16.90
CA PRO A 503 5.24 11.72 -16.83
C PRO A 503 5.64 13.19 -17.03
N ARG A 504 5.18 13.78 -18.14
CA ARG A 504 5.35 15.22 -18.41
C ARG A 504 4.34 15.99 -17.56
N GLY A 505 4.79 16.46 -16.40
CA GLY A 505 3.96 17.19 -15.44
C GLY A 505 3.24 18.39 -16.05
N LEU A 506 2.08 18.74 -15.49
CA LEU A 506 1.16 19.77 -15.99
C LEU A 506 1.75 21.19 -15.92
N ASP A 507 2.47 21.57 -16.98
CA ASP A 507 2.74 22.93 -17.50
C ASP A 507 3.18 24.04 -16.52
N ILE A 508 3.61 23.68 -15.30
CA ILE A 508 4.39 24.57 -14.43
C ILE A 508 5.84 24.50 -14.92
N LYS A 509 6.39 25.64 -15.38
CA LYS A 509 7.79 25.68 -15.82
C LYS A 509 8.70 25.23 -14.67
N GLN A 510 9.56 24.25 -14.96
CA GLN A 510 10.35 23.56 -13.94
C GLN A 510 11.27 24.51 -13.14
N GLU A 511 11.67 25.63 -13.72
CA GLU A 511 12.47 26.70 -13.08
C GLU A 511 11.68 27.55 -12.07
N GLU A 512 10.34 27.65 -12.21
CA GLU A 512 9.46 28.49 -11.38
C GLU A 512 8.97 27.75 -10.11
N LEU A 513 9.07 26.42 -10.07
CA LEU A 513 8.62 25.56 -8.96
C LEU A 513 9.22 25.95 -7.60
N GLY A 514 10.47 26.41 -7.57
CA GLY A 514 11.16 26.80 -6.34
C GLY A 514 10.61 28.07 -5.70
N ASP A 515 10.18 29.05 -6.49
CA ASP A 515 9.48 30.24 -5.95
C ASP A 515 8.03 29.90 -5.57
N LEU A 516 7.41 28.95 -6.29
CA LEU A 516 6.02 28.58 -6.08
C LEU A 516 5.80 27.83 -4.75
N VAL A 517 6.72 26.95 -4.34
CA VAL A 517 6.62 26.24 -3.05
C VAL A 517 6.78 27.18 -1.85
N ASP A 518 7.79 28.07 -1.86
CA ASP A 518 7.97 29.05 -0.78
C ASP A 518 6.78 30.02 -0.69
N LYS A 519 6.24 30.45 -1.85
CA LYS A 519 5.03 31.28 -1.92
C LYS A 519 3.80 30.57 -1.36
N GLU A 520 3.60 29.29 -1.68
CA GLU A 520 2.43 28.54 -1.22
C GLU A 520 2.52 28.22 0.28
N MET A 521 3.68 27.80 0.76
CA MET A 521 3.94 27.59 2.21
C MET A 521 3.87 28.91 3.01
N ALA A 522 3.97 30.08 2.36
CA ALA A 522 3.72 31.38 2.97
C ALA A 522 2.22 31.74 2.96
N ALA A 523 1.54 31.56 1.83
CA ALA A 523 0.10 31.78 1.69
C ALA A 523 -0.72 30.90 2.65
N THR A 524 -0.34 29.62 2.80
CA THR A 524 -0.96 28.69 3.76
C THR A 524 -0.77 29.16 5.20
N SER A 525 0.40 29.68 5.60
CA SER A 525 0.62 30.23 6.95
C SER A 525 -0.29 31.44 7.21
N ALA A 526 -0.36 32.37 6.26
CA ALA A 526 -1.23 33.55 6.34
C ALA A 526 -2.72 33.16 6.39
N ALA A 527 -3.13 32.07 5.74
CA ALA A 527 -4.48 31.53 5.84
C ALA A 527 -4.79 31.00 7.24
N ILE A 528 -3.86 30.29 7.90
CA ILE A 528 -4.04 29.86 9.30
C ILE A 528 -4.11 31.04 10.27
N GLU A 529 -3.26 32.05 10.08
CA GLU A 529 -3.26 33.27 10.90
C GLU A 529 -4.57 34.06 10.75
N THR A 530 -5.07 34.20 9.51
CA THR A 530 -6.38 34.81 9.22
C THR A 530 -7.53 34.00 9.81
N ALA A 531 -7.47 32.67 9.70
CA ALA A 531 -8.44 31.76 10.31
C ALA A 531 -8.48 31.90 11.85
N THR A 532 -7.31 31.96 12.48
CA THR A 532 -7.17 32.13 13.94
C THR A 532 -7.76 33.45 14.40
N ALA A 533 -7.40 34.56 13.75
CA ALA A 533 -7.92 35.89 14.08
C ALA A 533 -9.46 35.99 13.91
N ARG A 534 -10.02 35.33 12.89
CA ARG A 534 -11.49 35.26 12.72
C ARG A 534 -12.16 34.42 13.81
N ILE A 535 -11.54 33.35 14.31
CA ILE A 535 -12.06 32.60 15.47
C ILE A 535 -12.05 33.46 16.75
N GLU A 536 -11.01 34.26 16.97
CA GLU A 536 -10.93 35.19 18.10
C GLU A 536 -11.97 36.33 18.00
N GLU A 537 -12.26 36.81 16.80
CA GLU A 537 -13.35 37.75 16.54
C GLU A 537 -14.72 37.10 16.83
N MET A 538 -14.93 35.84 16.43
CA MET A 538 -16.16 35.08 16.71
C MET A 538 -16.36 34.81 18.21
N LEU A 539 -15.30 34.48 18.94
CA LEU A 539 -15.32 34.36 20.41
C LEU A 539 -15.77 35.67 21.06
N SER A 540 -15.21 36.79 20.59
CA SER A 540 -15.53 38.13 21.09
C SER A 540 -16.97 38.54 20.78
N LYS A 541 -17.49 38.20 19.60
CA LYS A 541 -18.90 38.41 19.20
C LYS A 541 -19.86 37.54 20.02
N SER A 542 -19.55 36.26 20.21
CA SER A 542 -20.37 35.34 21.00
C SER A 542 -20.50 35.83 22.45
N ARG A 543 -19.39 36.22 23.09
CA ARG A 543 -19.37 36.84 24.44
C ARG A 543 -20.25 38.10 24.58
N ALA A 544 -20.49 38.82 23.50
CA ALA A 544 -21.29 40.04 23.51
C ALA A 544 -22.78 39.82 23.15
N GLY A 545 -23.13 38.70 22.50
CA GLY A 545 -24.46 38.46 21.94
C GLY A 545 -25.16 37.17 22.39
N ASP A 546 -24.42 36.14 22.80
CA ASP A 546 -24.96 34.88 23.32
C ASP A 546 -25.08 34.91 24.86
N THR A 547 -26.01 34.11 25.40
CA THR A 547 -26.19 33.96 26.85
C THR A 547 -26.55 32.51 27.21
N GLY A 548 -26.34 32.15 28.49
CA GLY A 548 -26.68 30.82 29.01
C GLY A 548 -25.88 29.69 28.34
N VAL A 549 -26.51 28.52 28.20
CA VAL A 549 -25.88 27.30 27.65
C VAL A 549 -25.31 27.51 26.25
N LYS A 550 -25.96 28.34 25.41
CA LYS A 550 -25.46 28.64 24.05
C LYS A 550 -24.08 29.31 24.08
N LEU A 551 -23.85 30.24 25.02
CA LEU A 551 -22.55 30.89 25.17
C LEU A 551 -21.47 29.88 25.61
N GLU A 552 -21.76 29.06 26.63
CA GLU A 552 -20.80 28.06 27.14
C GLU A 552 -20.38 27.06 26.04
N VAL A 553 -21.35 26.61 25.24
CA VAL A 553 -21.12 25.71 24.09
C VAL A 553 -20.31 26.41 23.00
N ASN A 554 -20.68 27.64 22.62
CA ASN A 554 -19.98 28.40 21.57
C ASN A 554 -18.53 28.73 21.97
N GLU A 555 -18.27 29.14 23.21
CA GLU A 555 -16.90 29.36 23.72
C GLU A 555 -16.07 28.07 23.70
N ARG A 556 -16.65 26.95 24.17
CA ARG A 556 -15.95 25.65 24.21
C ARG A 556 -15.57 25.16 22.81
N ILE A 557 -16.49 25.24 21.85
CA ILE A 557 -16.26 24.84 20.46
C ILE A 557 -15.18 25.74 19.83
N LEU A 558 -15.36 27.06 19.87
CA LEU A 558 -14.41 28.00 19.25
C LEU A 558 -13.02 27.95 19.90
N GLY A 559 -12.91 27.77 21.22
CA GLY A 559 -11.62 27.60 21.90
C GLY A 559 -10.87 26.34 21.45
N CYS A 560 -11.57 25.25 21.15
CA CYS A 560 -10.98 24.08 20.51
C CYS A 560 -10.57 24.37 19.05
N CYS A 561 -11.36 25.15 18.29
CA CYS A 561 -10.99 25.57 16.94
C CYS A 561 -9.72 26.43 16.93
N THR A 562 -9.57 27.38 17.85
CA THR A 562 -8.32 28.16 18.05
C THR A 562 -7.15 27.22 18.35
N SER A 563 -7.34 26.27 19.26
CA SER A 563 -6.31 25.29 19.64
C SER A 563 -5.86 24.43 18.45
N LEU A 564 -6.78 24.07 17.55
CA LEU A 564 -6.47 23.35 16.31
C LEU A 564 -5.69 24.22 15.33
N MET A 565 -6.10 25.47 15.08
CA MET A 565 -5.35 26.37 14.18
C MET A 565 -3.92 26.64 14.69
N GLN A 566 -3.75 26.85 16.00
CA GLN A 566 -2.42 26.99 16.61
C GLN A 566 -1.55 25.73 16.42
N ALA A 567 -2.11 24.53 16.61
CA ALA A 567 -1.39 23.28 16.36
C ALA A 567 -1.00 23.13 14.87
N ILE A 568 -1.83 23.59 13.94
CA ILE A 568 -1.57 23.57 12.50
C ILE A 568 -0.49 24.60 12.13
N GLN A 569 -0.48 25.79 12.73
CA GLN A 569 0.58 26.78 12.54
C GLN A 569 1.96 26.21 12.93
N VAL A 570 2.05 25.53 14.08
CA VAL A 570 3.27 24.83 14.52
C VAL A 570 3.69 23.72 13.54
N LEU A 571 2.72 22.99 12.96
CA LEU A 571 2.98 21.97 11.95
C LEU A 571 3.54 22.56 10.64
N ILE A 572 2.99 23.68 10.17
CA ILE A 572 3.46 24.37 8.96
C ILE A 572 4.89 24.88 9.17
N VAL A 573 5.20 25.48 10.32
CA VAL A 573 6.57 25.93 10.65
C VAL A 573 7.53 24.73 10.64
N ALA A 574 7.22 23.65 11.36
CA ALA A 574 8.05 22.44 11.37
C ALA A 574 8.20 21.79 9.98
N SER A 575 7.20 21.90 9.11
CA SER A 575 7.28 21.44 7.72
C SER A 575 8.24 22.30 6.90
N LYS A 576 8.20 23.63 7.05
CA LYS A 576 9.12 24.57 6.38
C LYS A 576 10.57 24.39 6.85
N ASP A 577 10.78 24.14 8.14
CA ASP A 577 12.11 23.87 8.69
C ASP A 577 12.68 22.54 8.18
N LEU A 578 11.86 21.48 8.09
CA LEU A 578 12.27 20.21 7.48
C LEU A 578 12.54 20.34 5.98
N GLN A 579 11.70 21.07 5.23
CA GLN A 579 11.93 21.35 3.80
C GLN A 579 13.28 22.07 3.59
N ARG A 580 13.57 23.08 4.43
CA ARG A 580 14.86 23.79 4.43
C ARG A 580 16.04 22.86 4.72
N GLU A 581 15.96 22.00 5.73
CA GLU A 581 17.01 20.99 6.03
C GLU A 581 17.28 20.06 4.83
N ILE A 582 16.21 19.56 4.19
CA ILE A 582 16.30 18.69 3.01
C ILE A 582 16.98 19.40 1.83
N VAL A 583 16.62 20.67 1.59
CA VAL A 583 17.21 21.47 0.51
C VAL A 583 18.67 21.80 0.81
N GLU A 584 19.01 22.20 2.04
CA GLU A 584 20.37 22.57 2.42
C GLU A 584 21.34 21.39 2.41
N SER A 585 20.89 20.21 2.87
CA SER A 585 21.67 18.96 2.79
C SER A 585 21.73 18.37 1.38
N GLY A 586 20.63 18.41 0.63
CA GLY A 586 20.48 17.72 -0.66
C GLY A 586 21.00 18.48 -1.88
N ARG A 587 21.09 19.83 -1.85
CA ARG A 587 21.45 20.63 -3.05
C ARG A 587 22.93 20.59 -3.43
N GLY A 588 23.83 20.31 -2.48
CA GLY A 588 25.28 20.42 -2.71
C GLY A 588 25.69 21.82 -3.19
N THR A 589 26.24 21.91 -4.40
CA THR A 589 26.63 23.19 -5.03
C THR A 589 25.48 23.90 -5.77
N ALA A 590 24.33 23.24 -5.97
CA ALA A 590 23.19 23.83 -6.67
C ALA A 590 22.44 24.87 -5.81
N SER A 591 21.69 25.76 -6.45
CA SER A 591 20.75 26.65 -5.77
C SER A 591 19.53 25.89 -5.23
N PRO A 592 18.81 26.43 -4.22
CA PRO A 592 17.53 25.90 -3.75
C PRO A 592 16.50 25.71 -4.89
N LYS A 593 16.43 26.67 -5.83
CA LYS A 593 15.51 26.61 -6.97
C LYS A 593 15.81 25.43 -7.89
N GLU A 594 17.09 25.22 -8.24
CA GLU A 594 17.50 24.04 -9.01
C GLU A 594 17.21 22.73 -8.28
N PHE A 595 17.31 22.70 -6.94
CA PHE A 595 16.99 21.49 -6.18
C PHE A 595 15.49 21.17 -6.25
N TYR A 596 14.63 22.16 -6.06
CA TYR A 596 13.18 22.00 -6.22
C TYR A 596 12.80 21.65 -7.68
N ALA A 597 13.47 22.23 -8.67
CA ALA A 597 13.30 21.91 -10.09
C ALA A 597 13.69 20.45 -10.40
N LYS A 598 14.86 20.00 -9.93
CA LYS A 598 15.36 18.61 -10.09
C LYS A 598 14.52 17.58 -9.32
N ASN A 599 13.73 18.01 -8.34
CA ASN A 599 12.81 17.18 -7.56
C ASN A 599 11.34 17.54 -7.81
N SER A 600 10.98 17.95 -9.05
CA SER A 600 9.67 18.53 -9.39
C SER A 600 8.46 17.84 -8.76
N ARG A 601 8.31 16.52 -8.92
CA ARG A 601 7.21 15.72 -8.36
C ARG A 601 7.08 15.81 -6.84
N TRP A 602 8.19 16.02 -6.11
CA TRP A 602 8.16 16.25 -4.66
C TRP A 602 7.70 17.67 -4.33
N THR A 603 8.22 18.66 -5.07
CA THR A 603 7.83 20.08 -4.95
C THR A 603 6.34 20.28 -5.26
N GLU A 604 5.83 19.64 -6.31
CA GLU A 604 4.41 19.61 -6.69
C GLU A 604 3.53 19.01 -5.59
N GLY A 605 3.97 17.89 -4.99
CA GLY A 605 3.31 17.26 -3.85
C GLY A 605 3.25 18.16 -2.61
N LEU A 606 4.31 18.91 -2.31
CA LEU A 606 4.33 19.92 -1.24
C LEU A 606 3.36 21.07 -1.52
N ILE A 607 3.39 21.65 -2.73
CA ILE A 607 2.49 22.73 -3.15
C ILE A 607 1.02 22.29 -3.05
N SER A 608 0.70 21.09 -3.53
CA SER A 608 -0.66 20.52 -3.50
C SER A 608 -1.16 20.32 -2.06
N ALA A 609 -0.35 19.68 -1.21
CA ALA A 609 -0.73 19.46 0.19
C ALA A 609 -0.82 20.76 1.01
N SER A 610 0.03 21.76 0.72
CA SER A 610 -0.05 23.09 1.36
C SER A 610 -1.35 23.81 1.01
N LYS A 611 -1.79 23.75 -0.26
CA LYS A 611 -3.08 24.30 -0.71
C LYS A 611 -4.27 23.66 0.01
N ALA A 612 -4.26 22.33 0.14
CA ALA A 612 -5.32 21.59 0.83
C ALA A 612 -5.46 22.04 2.30
N VAL A 613 -4.34 22.24 3.01
CA VAL A 613 -4.34 22.76 4.40
C VAL A 613 -4.92 24.18 4.48
N GLY A 614 -4.51 25.09 3.60
CA GLY A 614 -4.97 26.48 3.61
C GLY A 614 -6.47 26.62 3.26
N TRP A 615 -6.94 25.81 2.31
CA TRP A 615 -8.37 25.72 1.98
C TRP A 615 -9.17 25.11 3.14
N GLY A 616 -8.73 24.00 3.70
CA GLY A 616 -9.39 23.34 4.83
C GLY A 616 -9.53 24.24 6.06
N ALA A 617 -8.54 25.09 6.33
CA ALA A 617 -8.61 26.09 7.39
C ALA A 617 -9.70 27.16 7.16
N THR A 618 -9.83 27.63 5.92
CA THR A 618 -10.86 28.60 5.55
C THR A 618 -12.25 27.99 5.72
N VAL A 619 -12.48 26.81 5.15
CA VAL A 619 -13.77 26.10 5.22
C VAL A 619 -14.15 25.71 6.65
N MET A 620 -13.20 25.29 7.48
CA MET A 620 -13.47 24.99 8.90
C MET A 620 -13.91 26.23 9.68
N VAL A 621 -13.34 27.41 9.39
CA VAL A 621 -13.76 28.67 10.03
C VAL A 621 -15.14 29.12 9.56
N ASP A 622 -15.46 28.97 8.27
CA ASP A 622 -16.82 29.24 7.78
C ASP A 622 -17.87 28.29 8.42
N ALA A 623 -17.55 27.00 8.57
CA ALA A 623 -18.41 26.05 9.28
C ALA A 623 -18.59 26.42 10.77
N ALA A 624 -17.52 26.85 11.45
CA ALA A 624 -17.58 27.29 12.85
C ALA A 624 -18.44 28.55 13.02
N ASP A 625 -18.31 29.51 12.10
CA ASP A 625 -19.10 30.76 12.07
C ASP A 625 -20.60 30.46 11.92
N LEU A 626 -20.95 29.60 10.97
CA LEU A 626 -22.33 29.18 10.75
C LEU A 626 -22.90 28.43 11.97
N VAL A 627 -22.14 27.53 12.60
CA VAL A 627 -22.57 26.81 13.82
C VAL A 627 -22.82 27.77 14.99
N VAL A 628 -21.90 28.70 15.26
CA VAL A 628 -22.02 29.67 16.37
C VAL A 628 -23.22 30.62 16.17
N GLN A 629 -23.47 31.02 14.92
CA GLN A 629 -24.67 31.78 14.53
C GLN A 629 -25.97 30.97 14.61
N GLY A 630 -25.93 29.65 14.84
CA GLY A 630 -27.09 28.76 14.83
C GLY A 630 -27.69 28.52 13.44
N ARG A 631 -26.89 28.71 12.37
CA ARG A 631 -27.30 28.54 10.96
C ARG A 631 -26.65 27.34 10.27
N GLY A 632 -25.52 26.86 10.78
CA GLY A 632 -24.76 25.70 10.30
C GLY A 632 -25.03 24.43 11.10
N LYS A 633 -24.49 23.31 10.64
CA LYS A 633 -24.66 21.99 11.26
C LYS A 633 -23.42 21.61 12.09
N PHE A 634 -23.61 21.06 13.28
CA PHE A 634 -22.52 20.52 14.09
C PHE A 634 -21.75 19.40 13.34
N GLU A 635 -22.45 18.62 12.51
CA GLU A 635 -21.86 17.60 11.63
C GLU A 635 -20.89 18.18 10.59
N GLU A 636 -21.18 19.37 10.07
CA GLU A 636 -20.36 20.05 9.06
C GLU A 636 -19.01 20.46 9.66
N LEU A 637 -19.04 21.08 10.84
CA LEU A 637 -17.83 21.42 11.60
C LEU A 637 -17.00 20.17 11.97
N MET A 638 -17.65 19.05 12.33
CA MET A 638 -16.92 17.78 12.56
C MET A 638 -16.22 17.27 11.30
N VAL A 639 -16.89 17.30 10.13
CA VAL A 639 -16.28 16.90 8.86
C VAL A 639 -15.11 17.80 8.50
N CYS A 640 -15.28 19.13 8.52
CA CYS A 640 -14.20 20.08 8.23
C CYS A 640 -12.98 19.88 9.14
N SER A 641 -13.21 19.59 10.43
CA SER A 641 -12.16 19.30 11.42
C SER A 641 -11.39 18.01 11.13
N HIS A 642 -12.00 17.04 10.45
CA HIS A 642 -11.34 15.81 9.98
C HIS A 642 -10.61 16.02 8.63
N GLU A 643 -11.21 16.72 7.67
CA GLU A 643 -10.61 16.98 6.35
C GLU A 643 -9.35 17.86 6.45
N ILE A 644 -9.34 18.86 7.35
CA ILE A 644 -8.14 19.66 7.63
C ILE A 644 -7.03 18.81 8.27
N ALA A 645 -7.38 17.89 9.18
CA ALA A 645 -6.41 16.96 9.78
C ALA A 645 -5.81 16.01 8.74
N ALA A 646 -6.64 15.46 7.85
CA ALA A 646 -6.19 14.64 6.72
C ALA A 646 -5.25 15.41 5.78
N SER A 647 -5.59 16.67 5.47
CA SER A 647 -4.76 17.57 4.65
C SER A 647 -3.39 17.82 5.29
N THR A 648 -3.33 18.05 6.61
CA THR A 648 -2.03 18.20 7.30
C THR A 648 -1.24 16.90 7.36
N ALA A 649 -1.89 15.73 7.47
CA ALA A 649 -1.22 14.45 7.39
C ALA A 649 -0.63 14.20 5.99
N GLN A 650 -1.30 14.65 4.92
CA GLN A 650 -0.77 14.65 3.56
C GLN A 650 0.47 15.57 3.43
N LEU A 651 0.44 16.77 4.02
CA LEU A 651 1.60 17.68 4.04
C LEU A 651 2.80 17.07 4.80
N VAL A 652 2.55 16.39 5.93
CA VAL A 652 3.58 15.64 6.68
C VAL A 652 4.15 14.49 5.84
N ALA A 653 3.30 13.75 5.11
CA ALA A 653 3.72 12.67 4.23
C ALA A 653 4.60 13.20 3.08
N ALA A 654 4.18 14.27 2.39
CA ALA A 654 4.95 14.92 1.33
C ALA A 654 6.29 15.46 1.84
N SER A 655 6.30 16.14 2.99
CA SER A 655 7.54 16.62 3.64
C SER A 655 8.52 15.49 3.95
N LYS A 656 8.01 14.31 4.32
CA LYS A 656 8.83 13.15 4.71
C LYS A 656 9.52 12.43 3.54
N VAL A 657 9.04 12.55 2.29
CA VAL A 657 9.55 11.75 1.14
C VAL A 657 11.05 11.88 0.92
N LYS A 658 11.64 13.05 1.23
CA LYS A 658 13.06 13.36 1.04
C LYS A 658 13.82 13.58 2.36
N ALA A 659 13.18 13.35 3.51
CA ALA A 659 13.76 13.54 4.84
C ALA A 659 14.68 12.37 5.24
N ASP A 660 15.75 12.66 5.99
CA ASP A 660 16.47 11.63 6.72
C ASP A 660 15.58 11.08 7.86
N LYS A 661 15.70 9.78 8.15
CA LYS A 661 14.94 9.09 9.20
C LYS A 661 15.35 9.57 10.59
N ASP A 662 16.61 9.95 10.76
CA ASP A 662 17.19 10.40 12.03
C ASP A 662 17.18 11.95 12.17
N SER A 663 16.48 12.65 11.27
CA SER A 663 16.32 14.11 11.29
C SER A 663 15.55 14.59 12.53
N PRO A 664 16.07 15.59 13.29
CA PRO A 664 15.35 16.17 14.43
C PRO A 664 14.11 16.95 13.98
N ASN A 665 14.16 17.64 12.83
CA ASN A 665 13.01 18.36 12.30
C ASN A 665 11.91 17.39 11.83
N LEU A 666 12.25 16.20 11.32
CA LEU A 666 11.27 15.16 11.04
C LEU A 666 10.60 14.64 12.32
N ALA A 667 11.33 14.51 13.43
CA ALA A 667 10.75 14.14 14.72
C ALA A 667 9.80 15.24 15.26
N GLN A 668 10.20 16.52 15.16
CA GLN A 668 9.37 17.67 15.53
C GLN A 668 8.09 17.77 14.69
N LEU A 669 8.18 17.57 13.37
CA LEU A 669 7.02 17.55 12.47
C LEU A 669 6.05 16.40 12.82
N GLN A 670 6.57 15.22 13.16
CA GLN A 670 5.75 14.11 13.64
C GLN A 670 5.10 14.37 15.00
N GLN A 671 5.71 15.19 15.87
CA GLN A 671 5.09 15.62 17.13
C GLN A 671 3.98 16.64 16.87
N ALA A 672 4.21 17.64 16.01
CA ALA A 672 3.20 18.63 15.62
C ALA A 672 1.97 17.95 14.98
N SER A 673 2.18 16.95 14.12
CA SER A 673 1.10 16.12 13.55
C SER A 673 0.24 15.42 14.60
N ARG A 674 0.83 14.92 15.70
CA ARG A 674 0.05 14.36 16.82
C ARG A 674 -0.74 15.44 17.57
N GLY A 675 -0.16 16.62 17.74
CA GLY A 675 -0.84 17.79 18.33
C GLY A 675 -2.09 18.20 17.54
N VAL A 676 -1.99 18.28 16.21
CA VAL A 676 -3.13 18.56 15.31
C VAL A 676 -4.22 17.49 15.47
N ASN A 677 -3.88 16.20 15.41
CA ASN A 677 -4.85 15.12 15.61
C ASN A 677 -5.54 15.16 16.98
N GLN A 678 -4.80 15.52 18.05
CA GLN A 678 -5.36 15.69 19.39
C GLN A 678 -6.31 16.90 19.47
N ALA A 679 -5.97 18.03 18.84
CA ALA A 679 -6.82 19.20 18.80
C ALA A 679 -8.09 18.98 17.96
N THR A 680 -8.00 18.28 16.82
CA THR A 680 -9.16 17.81 16.04
C THR A 680 -10.10 16.95 16.88
N ALA A 681 -9.57 15.99 17.65
CA ALA A 681 -10.38 15.20 18.57
C ALA A 681 -11.07 16.07 19.65
N GLY A 682 -10.39 17.13 20.12
CA GLY A 682 -10.96 18.13 21.03
C GLY A 682 -12.11 18.95 20.42
N VAL A 683 -11.98 19.38 19.15
CA VAL A 683 -13.07 20.06 18.41
C VAL A 683 -14.26 19.11 18.26
N VAL A 684 -14.04 17.88 17.77
CA VAL A 684 -15.11 16.90 17.55
C VAL A 684 -15.83 16.56 18.87
N ALA A 685 -15.09 16.30 19.95
CA ALA A 685 -15.69 16.02 21.26
C ALA A 685 -16.50 17.20 21.80
N SER A 686 -16.00 18.44 21.67
CA SER A 686 -16.70 19.65 22.08
C SER A 686 -17.94 19.93 21.22
N THR A 687 -17.88 19.60 19.93
CA THR A 687 -18.97 19.75 18.97
C THR A 687 -20.11 18.76 19.27
N ILE A 688 -19.78 17.50 19.60
CA ILE A 688 -20.75 16.48 20.04
C ILE A 688 -21.37 16.87 21.40
N SER A 689 -20.53 17.26 22.38
CA SER A 689 -21.01 17.68 23.70
C SER A 689 -21.91 18.92 23.62
N GLY A 690 -21.56 19.86 22.75
CA GLY A 690 -22.33 21.08 22.52
C GLY A 690 -23.68 20.82 21.88
N LYS A 691 -23.71 19.93 20.88
CA LYS A 691 -24.96 19.46 20.27
C LYS A 691 -25.89 18.84 21.32
N SER A 692 -25.40 17.89 22.12
CA SER A 692 -26.21 17.23 23.16
C SER A 692 -26.77 18.22 24.18
N GLN A 693 -25.96 19.17 24.65
CA GLN A 693 -26.39 20.19 25.63
C GLN A 693 -27.45 21.16 25.09
N ILE A 694 -27.50 21.38 23.78
CA ILE A 694 -28.53 22.19 23.13
C ILE A 694 -29.80 21.35 22.87
N GLU A 695 -29.66 20.11 22.39
CA GLU A 695 -30.79 19.23 22.08
C GLU A 695 -31.52 18.70 23.34
N GLU A 696 -30.80 18.43 24.44
CA GLU A 696 -31.37 18.00 25.73
C GLU A 696 -32.29 19.06 26.38
N THR A 697 -32.28 20.30 25.89
CA THR A 697 -33.21 21.34 26.33
C THR A 697 -34.64 21.12 25.78
N ASP A 698 -34.79 20.43 24.63
CA ASP A 698 -36.07 20.21 23.96
C ASP A 698 -36.77 18.91 24.45
N ASN A 699 -37.03 18.87 25.76
CA ASN A 699 -37.48 17.66 26.45
C ASN A 699 -38.95 17.29 26.12
N MET A 700 -39.18 16.01 25.78
CA MET A 700 -40.48 15.48 25.34
C MET A 700 -41.51 15.37 26.48
N ASP A 701 -42.29 16.43 26.72
CA ASP A 701 -43.37 16.43 27.71
C ASP A 701 -44.64 15.72 27.22
N PHE A 702 -44.77 14.45 27.57
CA PHE A 702 -45.98 13.64 27.31
C PHE A 702 -47.13 13.89 28.30
N SER A 703 -46.95 14.70 29.36
CA SER A 703 -47.89 14.79 30.49
C SER A 703 -49.28 15.33 30.13
N SER A 704 -49.39 16.03 28.99
CA SER A 704 -50.63 16.63 28.49
C SER A 704 -51.38 15.77 27.45
N MET A 705 -50.83 14.62 27.03
CA MET A 705 -51.32 13.87 25.86
C MET A 705 -52.21 12.67 26.20
N THR A 706 -53.27 12.47 25.42
CA THR A 706 -54.12 11.27 25.53
C THR A 706 -53.52 10.06 24.81
N LEU A 707 -53.90 8.85 25.23
CA LEU A 707 -53.43 7.58 24.65
C LEU A 707 -53.58 7.51 23.11
N THR A 708 -54.65 8.09 22.56
CA THR A 708 -54.87 8.13 21.10
C THR A 708 -53.92 9.10 20.39
N GLN A 709 -53.58 10.23 21.02
CA GLN A 709 -52.58 11.16 20.49
C GLN A 709 -51.18 10.56 20.58
N ILE A 710 -50.84 9.89 21.68
CA ILE A 710 -49.56 9.17 21.85
C ILE A 710 -49.41 8.09 20.77
N LYS A 711 -50.42 7.24 20.56
CA LYS A 711 -50.38 6.23 19.49
C LYS A 711 -50.31 6.82 18.08
N ARG A 712 -50.91 7.99 17.84
CA ARG A 712 -50.75 8.70 16.57
C ARG A 712 -49.32 9.19 16.40
N GLN A 713 -48.77 9.88 17.41
CA GLN A 713 -47.38 10.36 17.39
C GLN A 713 -46.38 9.20 17.27
N GLU A 714 -46.67 8.04 17.87
CA GLU A 714 -45.91 6.80 17.71
C GLU A 714 -45.87 6.33 16.24
N MET A 715 -47.03 6.24 15.57
CA MET A 715 -47.11 5.89 14.15
C MET A 715 -46.47 6.95 13.24
N ASP A 716 -46.73 8.23 13.49
CA ASP A 716 -46.14 9.35 12.75
C ASP A 716 -44.59 9.36 12.93
N SER A 717 -44.09 8.95 14.09
CA SER A 717 -42.64 8.76 14.35
C SER A 717 -42.07 7.51 13.69
N GLN A 718 -42.80 6.40 13.64
CA GLN A 718 -42.39 5.18 12.93
C GLN A 718 -42.26 5.42 11.42
N VAL A 719 -43.17 6.21 10.83
CA VAL A 719 -43.03 6.68 9.43
C VAL A 719 -41.75 7.50 9.27
N ARG A 720 -41.53 8.49 10.14
CA ARG A 720 -40.33 9.34 10.08
C ARG A 720 -39.01 8.57 10.26
N VAL A 721 -38.99 7.50 11.04
CA VAL A 721 -37.82 6.60 11.14
C VAL A 721 -37.54 5.91 9.81
N LEU A 722 -38.55 5.35 9.14
CA LEU A 722 -38.39 4.70 7.83
C LEU A 722 -37.97 5.68 6.73
N GLU A 723 -38.46 6.92 6.78
CA GLU A 723 -38.03 8.01 5.90
C GLU A 723 -36.53 8.33 6.11
N LEU A 724 -36.11 8.53 7.37
CA LEU A 724 -34.71 8.81 7.72
C LEU A 724 -33.76 7.64 7.42
N GLU A 725 -34.19 6.38 7.56
CA GLU A 725 -33.40 5.22 7.16
C GLU A 725 -33.16 5.16 5.65
N ASN A 726 -34.17 5.53 4.86
CA ASN A 726 -34.08 5.62 3.38
C ASN A 726 -33.17 6.79 2.95
N GLU A 727 -33.32 7.97 3.55
CA GLU A 727 -32.45 9.14 3.30
C GLU A 727 -30.98 8.85 3.67
N LEU A 728 -30.75 8.23 4.83
CA LEU A 728 -29.42 7.81 5.27
C LEU A 728 -28.77 6.81 4.30
N GLN A 729 -29.56 5.91 3.71
CA GLN A 729 -29.05 4.97 2.71
C GLN A 729 -28.71 5.64 1.38
N LYS A 730 -29.52 6.63 0.93
CA LYS A 730 -29.22 7.43 -0.27
C LYS A 730 -27.96 8.27 -0.11
N GLU A 731 -27.82 9.01 0.99
CA GLU A 731 -26.61 9.82 1.23
C GLU A 731 -25.36 8.96 1.45
N ARG A 732 -25.48 7.73 1.98
CA ARG A 732 -24.37 6.76 2.00
C ARG A 732 -23.92 6.34 0.60
N GLN A 733 -24.86 6.05 -0.30
CA GLN A 733 -24.53 5.72 -1.69
C GLN A 733 -23.81 6.89 -2.37
N LYS A 734 -24.41 8.08 -2.31
CA LYS A 734 -23.88 9.34 -2.86
C LYS A 734 -22.49 9.69 -2.29
N LEU A 735 -22.26 9.48 -0.99
CA LEU A 735 -20.93 9.64 -0.38
C LEU A 735 -19.91 8.60 -0.90
N GLY A 736 -20.36 7.37 -1.20
CA GLY A 736 -19.55 6.34 -1.87
C GLY A 736 -19.17 6.74 -3.29
N GLU A 737 -20.12 7.26 -4.07
CA GLU A 737 -19.92 7.74 -5.43
C GLU A 737 -18.99 8.96 -5.47
N LEU A 738 -19.19 9.94 -4.58
CA LEU A 738 -18.29 11.09 -4.42
C LEU A 738 -16.86 10.67 -4.03
N ARG A 739 -16.72 9.64 -3.17
CA ARG A 739 -15.40 9.07 -2.84
C ARG A 739 -14.78 8.34 -4.03
N LYS A 740 -15.56 7.59 -4.82
CA LYS A 740 -15.06 6.98 -6.08
C LYS A 740 -14.54 8.07 -7.02
N LYS A 741 -15.33 9.14 -7.25
CA LYS A 741 -14.94 10.30 -8.07
C LYS A 741 -13.71 11.03 -7.52
N HIS A 742 -13.55 11.14 -6.20
CA HIS A 742 -12.35 11.70 -5.59
C HIS A 742 -11.11 10.85 -5.88
N TYR A 743 -11.20 9.52 -5.76
CA TYR A 743 -10.08 8.63 -6.10
C TYR A 743 -9.77 8.58 -7.61
N GLU A 744 -10.80 8.63 -8.47
CA GLU A 744 -10.62 8.77 -9.93
C GLU A 744 -9.86 10.06 -10.26
N LEU A 745 -10.30 11.21 -9.73
CA LEU A 745 -9.67 12.51 -9.98
C LEU A 745 -8.27 12.62 -9.36
N ALA A 746 -8.05 12.04 -8.18
CA ALA A 746 -6.72 11.94 -7.58
C ALA A 746 -5.78 11.06 -8.43
N GLY A 747 -6.30 9.95 -8.97
CA GLY A 747 -5.61 9.13 -9.95
C GLY A 747 -5.23 9.93 -11.20
N VAL A 748 -6.18 10.60 -11.84
CA VAL A 748 -5.91 11.45 -13.03
C VAL A 748 -4.87 12.52 -12.73
N ALA A 749 -4.91 13.15 -11.55
CA ALA A 749 -3.91 14.13 -11.12
C ALA A 749 -2.51 13.52 -10.86
N GLU A 750 -2.42 12.23 -10.53
CA GLU A 750 -1.17 11.46 -10.48
C GLU A 750 -0.76 10.84 -11.83
N GLY A 751 -1.54 11.07 -12.90
CA GLY A 751 -1.28 10.56 -14.27
C GLY A 751 -2.00 9.26 -14.62
N TRP A 752 -3.05 8.88 -13.91
CA TRP A 752 -3.89 7.70 -14.20
C TRP A 752 -5.10 8.11 -15.04
N GLU A 753 -4.95 8.27 -16.35
CA GLU A 753 -6.12 8.34 -17.24
C GLU A 753 -6.77 6.96 -17.35
N GLU A 754 -8.02 6.81 -16.90
CA GLU A 754 -8.83 5.64 -17.22
C GLU A 754 -9.13 5.65 -18.72
N GLY A 755 -8.43 4.80 -19.48
CA GLY A 755 -8.65 4.64 -20.91
C GLY A 755 -10.11 4.28 -21.19
N THR A 756 -10.75 5.10 -22.03
CA THR A 756 -12.19 5.06 -22.35
C THR A 756 -12.70 3.64 -22.54
N GLU A 757 -13.79 3.28 -21.84
CA GLU A 757 -14.36 1.92 -21.89
C GLU A 757 -14.55 1.44 -23.33
N ALA A 758 -13.71 0.49 -23.75
CA ALA A 758 -13.81 -0.12 -25.06
C ALA A 758 -15.07 -1.00 -25.10
N SER A 759 -16.06 -0.58 -25.90
CA SER A 759 -17.32 -1.31 -26.10
C SER A 759 -17.07 -2.80 -26.34
N PRO A 760 -17.81 -3.71 -25.65
CA PRO A 760 -17.54 -5.13 -25.73
C PRO A 760 -17.67 -5.62 -27.19
N PRO A 761 -16.72 -6.43 -27.70
CA PRO A 761 -16.71 -6.84 -29.09
C PRO A 761 -17.93 -7.70 -29.41
N THR A 762 -18.67 -7.31 -30.46
CA THR A 762 -19.84 -8.05 -30.93
C THR A 762 -19.45 -9.46 -31.36
N LEU A 763 -19.78 -10.46 -30.53
CA LEU A 763 -19.58 -11.87 -30.87
C LEU A 763 -20.40 -12.23 -32.11
N GLN A 764 -19.73 -12.45 -33.24
CA GLN A 764 -20.33 -13.08 -34.40
C GLN A 764 -20.56 -14.55 -34.09
N GLU A 765 -21.83 -14.99 -34.14
CA GLU A 765 -22.17 -16.40 -34.03
C GLU A 765 -21.64 -17.16 -35.26
N ALA A 766 -20.55 -17.92 -35.06
CA ALA A 766 -20.02 -18.83 -36.07
C ALA A 766 -20.96 -20.02 -36.25
N VAL A 767 -21.87 -19.94 -37.24
CA VAL A 767 -22.77 -21.04 -37.60
C VAL A 767 -21.96 -22.22 -38.11
N THR A 768 -21.88 -23.28 -37.31
CA THR A 768 -21.29 -24.56 -37.73
C THR A 768 -22.28 -25.35 -38.56
N GLU A 769 -22.28 -25.13 -39.88
CA GLU A 769 -22.77 -26.15 -40.82
C GLU A 769 -21.76 -27.31 -40.95
N LYS A 770 -22.20 -28.42 -41.54
CA LYS A 770 -21.53 -29.73 -41.48
C LYS A 770 -20.54 -29.91 -42.62
N GLU A 771 -19.47 -30.66 -42.37
CA GLU A 771 -19.30 -32.03 -42.86
C GLU A 771 -18.41 -32.87 -41.93
#